data_AF-A0A1I8PTA9-F1
#
_entry.id   AF-A0A1I8PTA9-F1
#
_cell.length_a   1.000
_cell.length_b   1.000
_cell.length_c   1.000
_cell.angle_alpha   90.00
_cell.angle_beta   90.00
_cell.angle_gamma   90.00
#
_symmetry.space_group_name_H-M   'P 1'
#
loop_
_entity.id
_entity.type
_entity.pdbx_description
1 polymer ?
#
loop_
_entity_poly.entity_id
_entity_poly.type
_entity_poly.pdbx_seq_one_letter_code
_entity_poly.pdbx_strand_id
1 'polypeptide(L)'
;MQRPRRTSEFHEDPNGVKRQSRPQQRSIAPSPATASKFLTRQSRIAVPTRPPSADRAGAASSQAFQTSIRSGISTPHSVKPTTSRVLFTNEKHRGGNSGAGGPLHNDKKWVQEQTQRITEYLMNQSSIGGLSTDFLQKGLRQMSIKHFVAIVNFFLNHIWGKRFVVGSNHVEDIMQILQKLQYPHPVSKSWLKTPNTQHSFGNVIVLLDYLMEFVPPYSDADVEPQSIEHFELQEPHEQMNGSRISEDLIQIPDLEFQRELLLNTEEGFMLWDTQMEEEFTALQQETCNLLIKKMCNFPDVAAIRAEVEKLNKKLKSLQDFRPKEDKDLQKLHEKLVEEFKFLSEDLLLIKEEHQNINRQQRQLSREKMEVSGEVAAMEQEVATLQDKINRQLCTVEQRNQLMAEHNHLEQLLAVENRTLRDLESRNHNQQIVYARVIKKLTDDVESLNAFMREIAFSDVPEVQKIPTEKLQLPLKPEEQHLQKLIPLLIHIKEATQSTISAKKKQAMAIQQNAQELMDEIDTKLETKLTSLRLQHAQAAQNFDMFCQKLKKQIASLNLKTQQLENQVNTVEKSLEELQQAIEEKRNQIDILREQNEVTMQQAEDRHEKHLEKRRTYLQSYSDMMEQTVQSDILWQLIEKVETQEQQLALLRKEFESPNTEEEGE
;
A
#
# COMPACT_ATOMS: atom_id res chain seq x y z
N MET A 1 -19.23 -72.31 -55.06
CA MET A 1 -19.38 -73.09 -53.82
C MET A 1 -19.43 -72.13 -52.64
N GLN A 2 -20.37 -72.37 -51.73
CA GLN A 2 -20.63 -71.71 -50.43
C GLN A 2 -21.08 -70.23 -50.39
N ARG A 3 -22.41 -70.07 -50.26
CA ARG A 3 -23.17 -69.03 -49.52
C ARG A 3 -23.06 -69.31 -47.99
N PRO A 4 -23.70 -68.58 -47.01
CA PRO A 4 -24.69 -67.48 -47.05
C PRO A 4 -24.37 -66.33 -46.01
N ARG A 5 -25.19 -65.34 -45.60
CA ARG A 5 -26.66 -65.16 -45.45
C ARG A 5 -26.99 -63.68 -45.17
N ARG A 6 -28.24 -63.31 -45.51
CA ARG A 6 -28.93 -61.99 -45.43
C ARG A 6 -29.77 -61.89 -44.13
N THR A 7 -30.05 -60.66 -43.65
CA THR A 7 -31.34 -60.10 -43.13
C THR A 7 -31.05 -58.72 -42.51
N SER A 8 -31.54 -57.58 -43.03
CA SER A 8 -32.86 -56.93 -42.77
C SER A 8 -32.95 -56.38 -41.31
N GLU A 9 -33.50 -55.23 -40.93
CA GLU A 9 -34.37 -54.19 -41.52
C GLU A 9 -34.73 -53.16 -40.40
N PHE A 10 -35.02 -51.88 -40.74
CA PHE A 10 -35.81 -50.85 -40.00
C PHE A 10 -35.34 -50.36 -38.58
N HIS A 11 -35.53 -49.12 -38.09
CA HIS A 11 -36.26 -47.89 -38.50
C HIS A 11 -35.70 -46.66 -37.73
N GLU A 12 -35.82 -45.50 -38.36
CA GLU A 12 -36.06 -44.12 -37.86
C GLU A 12 -36.84 -44.06 -36.51
N ASP A 13 -36.77 -43.07 -35.60
CA ASP A 13 -36.68 -41.61 -35.75
C ASP A 13 -36.59 -40.92 -34.35
N PRO A 14 -36.82 -39.60 -34.13
CA PRO A 14 -35.96 -38.72 -33.33
C PRO A 14 -36.59 -38.24 -32.02
N ASN A 15 -35.82 -37.57 -31.14
CA ASN A 15 -36.40 -36.74 -30.09
C ASN A 15 -35.43 -35.66 -29.54
N GLY A 16 -35.84 -34.39 -29.70
CA GLY A 16 -36.44 -33.66 -28.59
C GLY A 16 -35.56 -33.18 -27.44
N VAL A 17 -35.20 -31.89 -27.49
CA VAL A 17 -35.25 -30.85 -26.44
C VAL A 17 -35.42 -31.31 -24.96
N LYS A 18 -34.49 -30.92 -24.06
CA LYS A 18 -34.71 -30.00 -22.90
C LYS A 18 -33.59 -30.04 -21.84
N ARG A 19 -33.08 -28.82 -21.58
CA ARG A 19 -32.67 -28.15 -20.33
C ARG A 19 -32.61 -28.90 -18.97
N GLN A 20 -31.66 -28.38 -18.16
CA GLN A 20 -31.61 -28.29 -16.68
C GLN A 20 -31.25 -29.59 -15.93
N SER A 21 -30.52 -29.61 -14.82
CA SER A 21 -29.88 -28.59 -13.97
C SER A 21 -29.02 -29.32 -12.91
N ARG A 22 -27.85 -28.74 -12.63
CA ARG A 22 -27.11 -28.66 -11.34
C ARG A 22 -26.71 -29.97 -10.58
N PRO A 23 -25.44 -30.07 -10.13
CA PRO A 23 -24.89 -31.29 -9.53
C PRO A 23 -25.00 -31.33 -8.00
N GLN A 24 -25.17 -32.52 -7.44
CA GLN A 24 -24.80 -32.82 -6.06
C GLN A 24 -24.05 -34.16 -5.97
N GLN A 25 -22.86 -34.06 -5.37
CA GLN A 25 -22.21 -35.00 -4.46
C GLN A 25 -22.37 -36.52 -4.71
N ARG A 26 -21.23 -37.21 -4.91
CA ARG A 26 -20.55 -37.97 -3.84
C ARG A 26 -19.27 -38.62 -4.37
N SER A 27 -18.21 -38.40 -3.60
CA SER A 27 -16.95 -39.12 -3.54
C SER A 27 -17.13 -40.62 -3.31
N ILE A 28 -16.19 -41.44 -3.80
CA ILE A 28 -15.43 -42.50 -3.08
C ILE A 28 -14.41 -43.11 -4.07
N ALA A 29 -13.13 -43.02 -3.73
CA ALA A 29 -12.12 -44.03 -4.08
C ALA A 29 -10.99 -44.00 -3.03
N PRO A 30 -10.43 -45.14 -2.60
CA PRO A 30 -9.54 -45.24 -1.44
C PRO A 30 -8.04 -45.40 -1.79
N SER A 31 -7.17 -44.80 -0.97
CA SER A 31 -5.90 -45.31 -0.38
C SER A 31 -4.76 -45.93 -1.26
N PRO A 32 -3.51 -46.13 -0.75
CA PRO A 32 -2.70 -45.35 0.20
C PRO A 32 -1.16 -45.30 -0.11
N ALA A 33 -0.43 -44.52 0.71
CA ALA A 33 1.00 -44.65 1.12
C ALA A 33 2.09 -44.34 0.06
N THR A 34 3.26 -43.70 0.32
CA THR A 34 4.12 -43.55 1.52
C THR A 34 5.01 -42.29 1.42
N ALA A 35 5.31 -41.73 2.61
CA ALA A 35 6.45 -40.91 3.05
C ALA A 35 7.49 -40.31 2.06
N SER A 36 7.77 -39.00 2.19
CA SER A 36 8.94 -38.51 2.96
C SER A 36 9.02 -36.97 2.97
N LYS A 37 9.72 -36.46 3.99
CA LYS A 37 9.82 -35.08 4.47
C LYS A 37 10.70 -34.23 3.54
N PHE A 38 10.39 -32.94 3.36
CA PHE A 38 11.32 -31.81 3.56
C PHE A 38 10.58 -30.47 3.41
N LEU A 39 11.09 -29.48 4.14
CA LEU A 39 10.55 -28.15 4.39
C LEU A 39 10.27 -27.33 3.12
N THR A 40 9.20 -26.52 3.09
CA THR A 40 9.34 -25.08 2.75
C THR A 40 8.11 -24.22 3.09
N ARG A 41 8.45 -23.11 3.74
CA ARG A 41 7.77 -21.83 3.96
C ARG A 41 6.49 -21.51 3.18
N GLN A 42 5.54 -20.98 3.96
CA GLN A 42 4.34 -20.25 3.59
C GLN A 42 4.63 -18.91 2.86
N SER A 43 3.56 -18.41 2.25
CA SER A 43 3.26 -17.03 1.80
C SER A 43 3.57 -16.70 0.33
N ARG A 44 2.54 -16.82 -0.51
CA ARG A 44 2.37 -15.99 -1.71
C ARG A 44 1.34 -14.90 -1.41
N ILE A 45 1.91 -13.71 -1.39
CA ILE A 45 1.37 -12.35 -1.47
C ILE A 45 0.15 -12.26 -2.40
N ALA A 46 -0.95 -11.79 -1.83
CA ALA A 46 -2.10 -11.25 -2.54
C ALA A 46 -1.80 -9.81 -2.98
N VAL A 47 -2.29 -9.46 -4.17
CA VAL A 47 -2.18 -8.16 -4.83
C VAL A 47 -3.00 -7.11 -4.07
N PRO A 48 -2.46 -5.92 -3.71
CA PRO A 48 -3.21 -4.87 -3.03
C PRO A 48 -4.01 -4.01 -4.02
N THR A 49 -5.32 -3.95 -3.85
CA THR A 49 -6.18 -2.91 -4.42
C THR A 49 -6.14 -1.66 -3.54
N ARG A 50 -5.88 -0.50 -4.18
CA ARG A 50 -5.88 0.84 -3.58
C ARG A 50 -7.26 1.24 -3.03
N PRO A 51 -7.34 1.95 -1.89
CA PRO A 51 -8.45 2.84 -1.56
C PRO A 51 -8.10 4.32 -1.85
N PRO A 52 -9.04 5.18 -2.27
CA PRO A 52 -8.84 6.61 -2.20
C PRO A 52 -9.42 7.18 -0.90
N SER A 53 -8.55 7.93 -0.23
CA SER A 53 -8.76 8.74 0.96
C SER A 53 -9.72 9.90 0.70
N ALA A 54 -10.52 10.20 1.72
CA ALA A 54 -11.13 11.51 1.92
C ALA A 54 -10.07 12.52 2.37
N ASP A 55 -10.26 13.80 2.00
CA ASP A 55 -10.32 14.93 2.94
C ASP A 55 -10.35 16.29 2.21
N ARG A 56 -11.45 17.02 2.37
CA ARG A 56 -11.37 18.44 2.70
C ARG A 56 -12.64 18.91 3.41
N ALA A 57 -12.43 19.41 4.62
CA ALA A 57 -13.41 19.96 5.54
C ALA A 57 -14.00 21.30 5.06
N GLY A 58 -15.19 21.62 5.59
CA GLY A 58 -15.81 22.94 5.56
C GLY A 58 -17.11 22.93 6.38
N ALA A 59 -17.05 23.51 7.57
CA ALA A 59 -18.03 23.48 8.65
C ALA A 59 -19.35 24.24 8.36
N ALA A 60 -20.46 23.82 9.00
CA ALA A 60 -21.09 24.57 10.10
C ALA A 60 -22.50 24.02 10.45
N SER A 61 -22.68 23.75 11.76
CA SER A 61 -23.89 24.05 12.57
C SER A 61 -25.22 23.35 12.23
N SER A 62 -26.09 22.89 13.15
CA SER A 62 -26.14 22.60 14.59
C SER A 62 -27.53 21.97 14.86
N GLN A 63 -27.69 21.31 16.02
CA GLN A 63 -28.93 20.88 16.70
C GLN A 63 -29.53 19.54 16.24
N ALA A 64 -29.41 18.41 16.97
CA ALA A 64 -29.93 18.04 18.31
C ALA A 64 -31.47 17.83 18.28
N PHE A 65 -32.14 16.82 18.86
CA PHE A 65 -31.91 15.90 19.98
C PHE A 65 -32.80 14.63 19.85
N GLN A 66 -32.34 13.54 20.50
CA GLN A 66 -33.08 12.58 21.36
C GLN A 66 -34.25 11.71 20.84
N THR A 67 -33.96 10.39 20.83
CA THR A 67 -34.64 9.30 21.57
C THR A 67 -36.06 9.51 22.15
N SER A 68 -36.95 8.54 21.98
CA SER A 68 -37.35 7.58 23.04
C SER A 68 -38.62 6.77 22.69
N ILE A 69 -38.70 5.60 23.32
CA ILE A 69 -39.70 4.53 23.29
C ILE A 69 -40.86 4.87 24.25
N ARG A 70 -42.13 4.57 23.89
CA ARG A 70 -43.11 3.82 24.73
C ARG A 70 -44.52 3.69 24.11
N SER A 71 -45.11 2.55 24.44
CA SER A 71 -46.46 2.03 24.24
C SER A 71 -47.56 2.69 25.10
N GLY A 72 -48.83 2.65 24.65
CA GLY A 72 -50.01 2.83 25.52
C GLY A 72 -51.38 2.98 24.81
N ILE A 73 -52.17 1.89 24.78
CA ILE A 73 -53.57 1.73 25.29
C ILE A 73 -54.72 2.69 24.83
N SER A 74 -55.77 2.06 24.25
CA SER A 74 -57.24 2.21 24.46
C SER A 74 -58.13 3.26 23.73
N THR A 75 -58.92 2.72 22.78
CA THR A 75 -60.40 2.80 22.56
C THR A 75 -61.09 4.18 22.28
N PRO A 76 -62.42 4.23 21.97
CA PRO A 76 -62.89 4.27 20.59
C PRO A 76 -63.87 5.44 20.31
N HIS A 77 -63.85 6.03 19.11
CA HIS A 77 -64.98 6.85 18.67
C HIS A 77 -65.42 6.54 17.24
N SER A 78 -66.59 5.91 17.20
CA SER A 78 -67.53 5.84 16.09
C SER A 78 -67.86 7.24 15.59
N VAL A 79 -67.51 7.54 14.34
CA VAL A 79 -68.14 8.59 13.55
C VAL A 79 -68.56 7.97 12.22
N LYS A 80 -69.84 8.09 11.94
CA LYS A 80 -70.57 7.56 10.80
C LYS A 80 -69.92 7.99 9.48
N PRO A 81 -69.79 7.10 8.46
CA PRO A 81 -69.37 7.53 7.15
C PRO A 81 -70.55 8.23 6.47
N THR A 82 -70.38 9.51 6.16
CA THR A 82 -71.24 10.21 5.22
C THR A 82 -71.05 9.52 3.87
N THR A 83 -72.11 8.88 3.41
CA THR A 83 -72.23 8.20 2.12
C THR A 83 -72.09 9.22 1.00
N SER A 84 -70.85 9.50 0.60
CA SER A 84 -70.56 10.07 -0.72
C SER A 84 -70.89 9.02 -1.77
N ARG A 85 -71.93 9.29 -2.55
CA ARG A 85 -72.37 8.52 -3.71
C ARG A 85 -71.24 8.53 -4.75
N VAL A 86 -70.37 7.52 -4.73
CA VAL A 86 -69.38 7.30 -5.79
C VAL A 86 -70.14 6.76 -7.00
N LEU A 87 -70.11 7.52 -8.10
CA LEU A 87 -70.81 7.20 -9.36
C LEU A 87 -70.01 6.26 -10.28
N PHE A 88 -68.96 5.59 -9.78
CA PHE A 88 -68.12 4.70 -10.58
C PHE A 88 -67.83 3.38 -9.88
N THR A 89 -67.89 2.31 -10.66
CA THR A 89 -67.69 0.92 -10.22
C THR A 89 -66.29 0.74 -9.67
N ASN A 90 -66.19 0.23 -8.43
CA ASN A 90 -64.94 -0.29 -7.88
C ASN A 90 -64.48 -1.48 -8.75
N GLU A 91 -63.62 -1.20 -9.73
CA GLU A 91 -62.93 -2.16 -10.59
C GLU A 91 -61.89 -2.93 -9.78
N LYS A 92 -62.37 -3.84 -8.95
CA LYS A 92 -61.57 -4.75 -8.12
C LYS A 92 -61.02 -5.91 -8.96
N HIS A 93 -60.52 -5.72 -10.19
CA HIS A 93 -59.91 -6.79 -10.99
C HIS A 93 -58.94 -6.29 -12.09
N ARG A 94 -57.73 -5.86 -11.72
CA ARG A 94 -56.55 -5.91 -12.61
C ARG A 94 -55.26 -6.38 -11.89
N GLY A 95 -55.42 -7.33 -10.98
CA GLY A 95 -54.30 -8.05 -10.36
C GLY A 95 -53.92 -9.28 -11.18
N GLY A 96 -53.05 -9.10 -12.19
CA GLY A 96 -52.48 -10.21 -12.95
C GLY A 96 -51.44 -10.97 -12.12
N ASN A 97 -51.84 -12.13 -11.60
CA ASN A 97 -51.06 -13.35 -11.37
C ASN A 97 -49.56 -13.26 -10.97
N SER A 98 -49.17 -12.30 -10.12
CA SER A 98 -47.87 -12.29 -9.45
C SER A 98 -48.10 -11.98 -7.98
N GLY A 99 -47.84 -12.96 -7.10
CA GLY A 99 -47.92 -12.79 -5.65
C GLY A 99 -46.85 -11.83 -5.14
N ALA A 100 -47.08 -10.52 -5.28
CA ALA A 100 -46.41 -9.44 -4.57
C ALA A 100 -47.15 -8.13 -4.89
N GLY A 101 -47.94 -7.61 -3.95
CA GLY A 101 -48.63 -6.32 -4.04
C GLY A 101 -47.66 -5.14 -4.00
N GLY A 102 -46.80 -5.03 -5.01
CA GLY A 102 -45.96 -3.87 -5.24
C GLY A 102 -46.76 -2.75 -5.91
N PRO A 103 -46.41 -1.47 -5.70
CA PRO A 103 -47.04 -0.36 -6.42
C PRO A 103 -46.91 -0.55 -7.94
N LEU A 104 -48.01 -0.40 -8.69
CA LEU A 104 -48.08 -0.62 -10.16
C LEU A 104 -47.01 0.15 -10.94
N HIS A 105 -46.57 1.31 -10.44
CA HIS A 105 -45.49 2.12 -11.05
C HIS A 105 -44.09 1.47 -10.99
N ASN A 106 -43.90 0.41 -10.20
CA ASN A 106 -42.61 -0.30 -10.08
C ASN A 106 -42.52 -1.54 -10.98
N ASP A 107 -43.64 -2.02 -11.54
CA ASP A 107 -43.62 -3.15 -12.48
C ASP A 107 -43.19 -2.65 -13.87
N LYS A 108 -41.93 -2.92 -14.21
CA LYS A 108 -41.33 -2.50 -15.49
C LYS A 108 -42.07 -3.09 -16.70
N LYS A 109 -42.62 -4.31 -16.57
CA LYS A 109 -43.33 -4.98 -17.67
C LYS A 109 -44.69 -4.32 -17.88
N TRP A 110 -45.45 -4.12 -16.81
CA TRP A 110 -46.73 -3.41 -16.85
C TRP A 110 -46.59 -1.98 -17.37
N VAL A 111 -45.62 -1.23 -16.86
CA VAL A 111 -45.34 0.14 -17.33
C VAL A 111 -45.01 0.14 -18.82
N GLN A 112 -44.26 -0.86 -19.33
CA GLN A 112 -43.94 -0.96 -20.75
C GLN A 112 -45.18 -1.29 -21.61
N GLU A 113 -46.01 -2.23 -21.20
CA GLU A 113 -47.26 -2.59 -21.89
C GLU A 113 -48.25 -1.42 -21.93
N GLN A 114 -48.46 -0.71 -20.81
CA GLN A 114 -49.33 0.48 -20.80
C GLN A 114 -48.73 1.64 -21.58
N THR A 115 -47.40 1.82 -21.54
CA THR A 115 -46.72 2.82 -22.39
C THR A 115 -47.01 2.54 -23.87
N GLN A 116 -46.94 1.28 -24.30
CA GLN A 116 -47.23 0.90 -25.67
C GLN A 116 -48.69 1.15 -26.04
N ARG A 117 -49.64 0.71 -25.20
CA ARG A 117 -51.08 0.92 -25.42
C ARG A 117 -51.45 2.39 -25.54
N ILE A 118 -50.94 3.24 -24.65
CA ILE A 118 -51.18 4.69 -24.70
C ILE A 118 -50.52 5.29 -25.94
N THR A 119 -49.33 4.81 -26.34
CA THR A 119 -48.64 5.29 -27.55
C THR A 119 -49.43 4.95 -28.82
N GLU A 120 -49.91 3.71 -28.95
CA GLU A 120 -50.74 3.25 -30.07
C GLU A 120 -52.05 4.05 -30.16
N TYR A 121 -52.71 4.26 -29.02
CA TYR A 121 -53.92 5.07 -28.96
C TYR A 121 -53.70 6.51 -29.45
N LEU A 122 -52.60 7.13 -29.01
CA LEU A 122 -52.25 8.51 -29.39
C LEU A 122 -51.74 8.62 -30.83
N MET A 123 -51.10 7.58 -31.38
CA MET A 123 -50.65 7.56 -32.78
C MET A 123 -51.81 7.54 -33.78
N ASN A 124 -52.93 6.92 -33.39
CA ASN A 124 -54.12 6.84 -34.22
C ASN A 124 -54.93 8.15 -34.25
N GLN A 125 -54.49 9.20 -33.56
CA GLN A 125 -55.12 10.51 -33.54
C GLN A 125 -54.43 11.47 -34.52
N SER A 126 -55.21 12.24 -35.29
CA SER A 126 -54.68 13.15 -36.32
C SER A 126 -53.94 14.36 -35.74
N SER A 127 -54.26 14.79 -34.51
CA SER A 127 -53.50 15.82 -33.78
C SER A 127 -53.73 15.75 -32.27
N ILE A 128 -52.70 16.05 -31.47
CA ILE A 128 -52.78 16.08 -30.00
C ILE A 128 -52.51 17.52 -29.55
N GLY A 129 -53.56 18.25 -29.17
CA GLY A 129 -53.43 19.64 -28.70
C GLY A 129 -52.77 20.58 -29.72
N GLY A 130 -52.95 20.34 -31.02
CA GLY A 130 -52.34 21.12 -32.11
C GLY A 130 -50.88 20.77 -32.44
N LEU A 131 -50.30 19.73 -31.83
CA LEU A 131 -48.96 19.22 -32.14
C LEU A 131 -49.02 17.96 -33.02
N SER A 132 -48.03 17.83 -33.92
CA SER A 132 -47.84 16.62 -34.74
C SER A 132 -47.51 15.40 -33.86
N THR A 133 -48.02 14.22 -34.24
CA THR A 133 -47.79 12.95 -33.55
C THR A 133 -46.41 12.33 -33.82
N ASP A 134 -45.56 12.96 -34.64
CA ASP A 134 -44.22 12.45 -35.01
C ASP A 134 -43.30 12.15 -33.81
N PHE A 135 -43.47 12.86 -32.69
CA PHE A 135 -42.68 12.60 -31.49
C PHE A 135 -43.00 11.24 -30.83
N LEU A 136 -44.20 10.69 -31.06
CA LEU A 136 -44.61 9.40 -30.53
C LEU A 136 -43.86 8.24 -31.18
N GLN A 137 -43.33 8.40 -32.40
CA GLN A 137 -42.49 7.39 -33.07
C GLN A 137 -41.20 7.08 -32.29
N LYS A 138 -40.74 8.03 -31.48
CA LYS A 138 -39.57 7.87 -30.58
C LYS A 138 -39.96 7.29 -29.21
N GLY A 139 -41.25 7.09 -28.96
CA GLY A 139 -41.84 6.57 -27.73
C GLY A 139 -42.03 7.62 -26.64
N LEU A 140 -43.02 7.40 -25.76
CA LEU A 140 -43.37 8.29 -24.64
C LEU A 140 -42.23 8.54 -23.65
N ARG A 141 -41.20 7.68 -23.59
CA ARG A 141 -40.03 7.89 -22.73
C ARG A 141 -39.19 9.11 -23.11
N GLN A 142 -39.25 9.55 -24.37
CA GLN A 142 -38.52 10.71 -24.87
C GLN A 142 -39.38 11.97 -24.97
N MET A 143 -40.56 11.99 -24.35
CA MET A 143 -41.46 13.14 -24.40
C MET A 143 -40.91 14.35 -23.63
N SER A 144 -41.13 15.54 -24.19
CA SER A 144 -40.84 16.81 -23.49
C SER A 144 -41.98 17.15 -22.52
N ILE A 145 -41.74 18.08 -21.58
CA ILE A 145 -42.79 18.59 -20.70
C ILE A 145 -43.96 19.19 -21.51
N LYS A 146 -43.66 19.87 -22.64
CA LYS A 146 -44.69 20.40 -23.54
C LYS A 146 -45.53 19.28 -24.16
N HIS A 147 -44.90 18.19 -24.58
CA HIS A 147 -45.60 17.02 -25.12
C HIS A 147 -46.47 16.35 -24.04
N PHE A 148 -45.97 16.24 -22.81
CA PHE A 148 -46.74 15.72 -21.69
C PHE A 148 -47.99 16.56 -21.40
N VAL A 149 -47.86 17.89 -21.30
CA VAL A 149 -49.01 18.79 -21.09
C VAL A 149 -50.01 18.72 -22.24
N ALA A 150 -49.53 18.60 -23.49
CA ALA A 150 -50.40 18.45 -24.66
C ALA A 150 -51.21 17.15 -24.62
N ILE A 151 -50.59 16.03 -24.22
CA ILE A 151 -51.27 14.74 -24.05
C ILE A 151 -52.32 14.82 -22.92
N VAL A 152 -51.99 15.44 -21.79
CA VAL A 152 -52.95 15.62 -20.69
C VAL A 152 -54.13 16.50 -21.13
N ASN A 153 -53.87 17.62 -21.81
CA ASN A 153 -54.93 18.47 -22.37
C ASN A 153 -55.81 17.73 -23.38
N PHE A 154 -55.23 16.85 -24.20
CA PHE A 154 -55.98 16.02 -25.13
C PHE A 154 -56.98 15.11 -24.41
N PHE A 155 -56.56 14.43 -23.35
CA PHE A 155 -57.47 13.60 -22.55
C PHE A 155 -58.50 14.46 -21.80
N LEU A 156 -58.10 15.57 -21.19
CA LEU A 156 -59.02 16.45 -20.46
C LEU A 156 -60.08 17.10 -21.35
N ASN A 157 -59.74 17.42 -22.60
CA ASN A 157 -60.70 17.94 -23.57
C ASN A 157 -61.82 16.93 -23.87
N HIS A 158 -61.55 15.63 -23.81
CA HIS A 158 -62.59 14.60 -24.00
C HIS A 158 -63.50 14.49 -22.76
N ILE A 159 -62.99 14.78 -21.57
CA ILE A 159 -63.76 14.68 -20.31
C ILE A 159 -64.63 15.93 -20.09
N TRP A 160 -64.09 17.12 -20.31
CA TRP A 160 -64.74 18.40 -19.96
C TRP A 160 -64.90 19.39 -21.12
N GLY A 161 -64.59 18.98 -22.35
CA GLY A 161 -64.58 19.88 -23.50
C GLY A 161 -63.53 20.98 -23.36
N LYS A 162 -63.71 22.08 -24.10
CA LYS A 162 -62.78 23.24 -24.11
C LYS A 162 -62.79 24.10 -22.84
N ARG A 163 -63.44 23.65 -21.75
CA ARG A 163 -63.62 24.44 -20.52
C ARG A 163 -62.38 24.47 -19.62
N PHE A 164 -61.49 23.48 -19.73
CA PHE A 164 -60.25 23.40 -18.95
C PHE A 164 -59.06 23.24 -19.88
N VAL A 165 -58.15 24.22 -19.86
CA VAL A 165 -56.86 24.14 -20.55
C VAL A 165 -55.77 24.29 -19.51
N VAL A 166 -54.92 23.28 -19.40
CA VAL A 166 -53.72 23.32 -18.56
C VAL A 166 -52.76 24.35 -19.15
N GLY A 167 -52.54 25.44 -18.42
CA GLY A 167 -51.79 26.61 -18.88
C GLY A 167 -50.30 26.56 -18.51
N SER A 168 -49.71 27.74 -18.28
CA SER A 168 -48.31 27.86 -17.87
C SER A 168 -48.02 27.22 -16.51
N ASN A 169 -49.02 27.18 -15.62
CA ASN A 169 -48.92 26.58 -14.29
C ASN A 169 -49.40 25.12 -14.25
N HIS A 170 -48.92 24.34 -15.21
CA HIS A 170 -49.40 22.98 -15.47
C HIS A 170 -49.38 22.03 -14.26
N VAL A 171 -48.48 22.22 -13.29
CA VAL A 171 -48.37 21.35 -12.12
C VAL A 171 -49.58 21.53 -11.20
N GLU A 172 -49.88 22.76 -10.79
CA GLU A 172 -51.01 23.08 -9.93
C GLU A 172 -52.36 22.85 -10.63
N ASP A 173 -52.45 23.20 -11.91
CA ASP A 173 -53.68 23.00 -12.71
C ASP A 173 -54.03 21.51 -12.80
N ILE A 174 -53.06 20.67 -13.17
CA ILE A 174 -53.26 19.21 -13.25
C ILE A 174 -53.61 18.65 -11.86
N MET A 175 -52.96 19.10 -10.78
CA MET A 175 -53.29 18.62 -9.43
C MET A 175 -54.73 18.96 -9.00
N GLN A 176 -55.19 20.19 -9.25
CA GLN A 176 -56.57 20.57 -8.93
C GLN A 176 -57.59 19.79 -9.75
N ILE A 177 -57.29 19.56 -11.03
CA ILE A 177 -58.15 18.82 -11.95
C ILE A 177 -58.24 17.35 -11.50
N LEU A 178 -57.12 16.73 -11.16
CA LEU A 178 -57.11 15.34 -10.65
C LEU A 178 -57.81 15.20 -9.29
N GLN A 179 -57.74 16.22 -8.45
CA GLN A 179 -58.50 16.26 -7.20
C GLN A 179 -60.02 16.33 -7.47
N LYS A 180 -60.45 17.09 -8.49
CA LYS A 180 -61.85 17.13 -8.94
C LYS A 180 -62.31 15.82 -9.59
N LEU A 181 -61.41 15.12 -10.31
CA LEU A 181 -61.66 13.78 -10.86
C LEU A 181 -61.66 12.67 -9.80
N GLN A 182 -61.33 12.97 -8.54
CA GLN A 182 -61.19 11.98 -7.46
C GLN A 182 -60.14 10.90 -7.79
N TYR A 183 -59.00 11.31 -8.35
CA TYR A 183 -57.91 10.39 -8.68
C TYR A 183 -57.41 9.63 -7.43
N PRO A 184 -57.37 8.28 -7.46
CA PRO A 184 -57.16 7.46 -6.26
C PRO A 184 -55.70 7.40 -5.76
N HIS A 185 -54.72 7.86 -6.55
CA HIS A 185 -53.30 7.80 -6.18
C HIS A 185 -52.74 9.18 -5.81
N PRO A 186 -51.81 9.27 -4.83
CA PRO A 186 -51.22 10.54 -4.46
C PRO A 186 -50.33 11.07 -5.59
N VAL A 187 -50.53 12.33 -6.01
CA VAL A 187 -49.72 12.96 -7.07
C VAL A 187 -48.73 13.94 -6.47
N SER A 188 -47.43 13.70 -6.68
CA SER A 188 -46.37 14.61 -6.25
C SER A 188 -46.05 15.67 -7.31
N LYS A 189 -45.76 16.90 -6.88
CA LYS A 189 -45.30 17.99 -7.76
C LYS A 189 -44.07 17.62 -8.59
N SER A 190 -43.20 16.75 -8.06
CA SER A 190 -41.98 16.33 -8.75
C SER A 190 -42.25 15.53 -10.02
N TRP A 191 -43.33 14.73 -10.04
CA TRP A 191 -43.67 13.88 -11.19
C TRP A 191 -44.17 14.70 -12.37
N LEU A 192 -44.96 15.75 -12.09
CA LEU A 192 -45.48 16.66 -13.12
C LEU A 192 -44.41 17.61 -13.66
N LYS A 193 -43.43 18.01 -12.82
CA LYS A 193 -42.29 18.84 -13.26
C LYS A 193 -41.30 18.08 -14.14
N THR A 194 -41.11 16.78 -13.89
CA THR A 194 -40.09 15.95 -14.56
C THR A 194 -40.65 14.61 -15.02
N PRO A 195 -41.61 14.60 -15.95
CA PRO A 195 -42.41 13.41 -16.27
C PRO A 195 -41.63 12.30 -16.96
N ASN A 196 -40.45 12.59 -17.52
CA ASN A 196 -39.57 11.64 -18.20
C ASN A 196 -38.49 11.02 -17.28
N THR A 197 -38.37 11.47 -16.02
CA THR A 197 -37.36 10.93 -15.10
C THR A 197 -37.70 9.51 -14.69
N GLN A 198 -36.67 8.68 -14.50
CA GLN A 198 -36.83 7.24 -14.23
C GLN A 198 -37.76 6.92 -13.04
N HIS A 199 -37.74 7.76 -11.99
CA HIS A 199 -38.57 7.58 -10.80
C HIS A 199 -39.97 8.18 -10.90
N SER A 200 -40.22 9.04 -11.90
CA SER A 200 -41.52 9.70 -12.11
C SER A 200 -42.31 9.05 -13.25
N PHE A 201 -41.63 8.54 -14.26
CA PHE A 201 -42.22 8.03 -15.49
C PHE A 201 -43.29 6.94 -15.22
N GLY A 202 -43.00 5.99 -14.32
CA GLY A 202 -43.99 4.97 -13.95
C GLY A 202 -45.29 5.56 -13.39
N ASN A 203 -45.19 6.59 -12.53
CA ASN A 203 -46.37 7.27 -11.97
C ASN A 203 -47.12 8.09 -13.01
N VAL A 204 -46.40 8.67 -13.97
CA VAL A 204 -46.99 9.39 -15.10
C VAL A 204 -47.77 8.45 -16.02
N ILE A 205 -47.29 7.23 -16.24
CA ILE A 205 -48.03 6.24 -17.04
C ILE A 205 -49.31 5.79 -16.33
N VAL A 206 -49.27 5.55 -15.01
CA VAL A 206 -50.48 5.25 -14.22
C VAL A 206 -51.50 6.38 -14.31
N LEU A 207 -51.04 7.64 -14.32
CA LEU A 207 -51.90 8.81 -14.49
C LEU A 207 -52.55 8.85 -15.89
N LEU A 208 -51.77 8.64 -16.94
CA LEU A 208 -52.26 8.68 -18.31
C LEU A 208 -53.21 7.50 -18.62
N ASP A 209 -52.94 6.32 -18.07
CA ASP A 209 -53.84 5.15 -18.18
C ASP A 209 -55.20 5.45 -17.54
N TYR A 210 -55.21 6.05 -16.34
CA TYR A 210 -56.44 6.50 -15.69
C TYR A 210 -57.20 7.55 -16.52
N LEU A 211 -56.51 8.53 -17.10
CA LEU A 211 -57.15 9.52 -17.97
C LEU A 211 -57.69 8.90 -19.27
N MET A 212 -57.03 7.87 -19.79
CA MET A 212 -57.45 7.14 -20.99
C MET A 212 -58.74 6.33 -20.75
N GLU A 213 -59.05 5.92 -19.53
CA GLU A 213 -60.32 5.22 -19.21
C GLU A 213 -61.56 6.07 -19.50
N PHE A 214 -61.43 7.40 -19.49
CA PHE A 214 -62.55 8.31 -19.75
C PHE A 214 -62.73 8.65 -21.23
N VAL A 215 -61.90 8.11 -22.12
CA VAL A 215 -61.97 8.42 -23.54
C VAL A 215 -62.53 7.22 -24.30
N PRO A 216 -63.42 7.43 -25.30
CA PRO A 216 -64.01 6.32 -26.05
C PRO A 216 -62.93 5.40 -26.66
N PRO A 217 -63.16 4.07 -26.65
CA PRO A 217 -62.29 3.16 -27.38
C PRO A 217 -62.32 3.53 -28.86
N TYR A 218 -61.15 3.50 -29.50
CA TYR A 218 -61.01 3.78 -30.91
C TYR A 218 -61.95 2.86 -31.72
N SER A 219 -62.93 3.43 -32.40
CA SER A 219 -63.68 2.71 -33.44
C SER A 219 -62.92 2.88 -34.75
N ASP A 220 -62.69 1.78 -35.46
CA ASP A 220 -62.13 1.79 -36.80
C ASP A 220 -62.86 2.81 -37.70
N ALA A 221 -62.06 3.47 -38.53
CA ALA A 221 -62.42 4.62 -39.35
C ALA A 221 -63.34 4.26 -40.53
N ASP A 222 -64.54 3.76 -40.25
CA ASP A 222 -65.68 3.67 -41.18
C ASP A 222 -66.99 4.23 -40.60
N VAL A 223 -66.92 4.93 -39.47
CA VAL A 223 -68.04 5.71 -38.94
C VAL A 223 -67.60 7.17 -38.88
N GLU A 224 -68.25 8.01 -39.68
CA GLU A 224 -68.09 9.46 -39.64
C GLU A 224 -68.09 9.96 -38.19
N PRO A 225 -67.29 10.99 -37.86
CA PRO A 225 -67.29 11.54 -36.52
C PRO A 225 -68.69 12.10 -36.24
N GLN A 226 -69.46 11.35 -35.43
CA GLN A 226 -70.64 11.90 -34.79
C GLN A 226 -70.16 13.02 -33.89
N SER A 227 -70.19 14.23 -34.43
CA SER A 227 -70.33 15.44 -33.65
C SER A 227 -71.48 15.20 -32.69
N ILE A 228 -71.16 15.30 -31.40
CA ILE A 228 -72.10 15.47 -30.29
C ILE A 228 -73.38 16.13 -30.83
N GLU A 229 -74.51 15.43 -30.77
CA GLU A 229 -75.83 15.95 -31.14
C GLU A 229 -76.05 17.27 -30.40
N HIS A 230 -75.77 18.37 -31.10
CA HIS A 230 -76.29 19.66 -30.74
C HIS A 230 -77.80 19.58 -31.00
N PHE A 231 -78.57 19.85 -29.96
CA PHE A 231 -80.03 19.94 -30.00
C PHE A 231 -80.41 21.14 -30.89
N GLU A 232 -80.47 20.93 -32.19
CA GLU A 232 -81.02 21.89 -33.15
C GLU A 232 -82.50 21.58 -33.34
N LEU A 233 -83.33 22.55 -32.96
CA LEU A 233 -84.75 22.59 -33.32
C LEU A 233 -84.86 22.55 -34.85
N GLN A 234 -85.18 21.39 -35.40
CA GLN A 234 -85.34 21.24 -36.84
C GLN A 234 -86.70 21.81 -37.26
N GLU A 235 -86.69 22.85 -38.10
CA GLU A 235 -87.88 23.36 -38.76
C GLU A 235 -88.51 22.25 -39.63
N PRO A 236 -89.84 22.02 -39.59
CA PRO A 236 -90.46 20.95 -40.35
C PRO A 236 -90.50 21.33 -41.83
N HIS A 237 -89.50 20.87 -42.61
CA HIS A 237 -89.62 20.80 -44.06
C HIS A 237 -90.38 19.53 -44.44
N GLU A 238 -91.60 19.75 -44.93
CA GLU A 238 -92.41 18.94 -45.84
C GLU A 238 -91.83 17.56 -46.22
N GLN A 239 -92.09 16.54 -45.40
CA GLN A 239 -91.96 15.14 -45.81
C GLN A 239 -93.30 14.64 -46.35
N MET A 240 -93.42 14.75 -47.67
CA MET A 240 -94.41 14.05 -48.47
C MET A 240 -94.13 12.53 -48.41
N ASN A 241 -95.20 11.77 -48.16
CA ASN A 241 -95.34 10.30 -48.27
C ASN A 241 -95.06 9.45 -47.02
N GLY A 242 -96.13 9.16 -46.28
CA GLY A 242 -96.18 7.96 -45.44
C GLY A 242 -97.30 7.94 -44.40
N SER A 243 -98.46 7.41 -44.79
CA SER A 243 -99.52 6.94 -43.88
C SER A 243 -100.35 8.01 -43.14
N ARG A 244 -101.43 8.42 -43.83
CA ARG A 244 -102.63 9.00 -43.21
C ARG A 244 -103.21 8.01 -42.20
N ILE A 245 -103.16 8.37 -40.92
CA ILE A 245 -104.18 8.17 -39.87
C ILE A 245 -103.59 8.89 -38.64
N SER A 246 -104.42 9.65 -37.92
CA SER A 246 -104.13 10.42 -36.68
C SER A 246 -103.39 11.76 -36.82
N GLU A 247 -103.98 12.71 -37.56
CA GLU A 247 -103.64 14.15 -37.49
C GLU A 247 -104.80 15.02 -36.97
N ASP A 248 -105.92 14.40 -36.56
CA ASP A 248 -107.05 15.09 -35.93
C ASP A 248 -107.00 14.86 -34.41
N LEU A 249 -106.50 15.84 -33.65
CA LEU A 249 -106.94 16.21 -32.28
C LEU A 249 -106.01 17.18 -31.53
N ILE A 250 -104.89 17.61 -32.10
CA ILE A 250 -104.07 18.69 -31.50
C ILE A 250 -104.11 19.89 -32.44
N GLN A 251 -105.24 20.59 -32.46
CA GLN A 251 -105.25 21.98 -32.95
C GLN A 251 -104.34 22.79 -32.05
N ILE A 252 -103.23 23.24 -32.60
CA ILE A 252 -102.28 24.16 -31.94
C ILE A 252 -103.08 25.42 -31.55
N PRO A 253 -103.06 25.86 -30.28
CA PRO A 253 -103.83 27.03 -29.89
C PRO A 253 -103.36 28.29 -30.63
N ASP A 254 -104.30 29.20 -30.87
CA ASP A 254 -104.14 30.49 -31.55
C ASP A 254 -102.87 31.25 -31.14
N LEU A 255 -102.26 32.02 -32.05
CA LEU A 255 -100.96 32.70 -31.86
C LEU A 255 -100.95 33.62 -30.63
N GLU A 256 -102.13 34.15 -30.28
CA GLU A 256 -102.38 34.97 -29.11
C GLU A 256 -102.25 34.16 -27.80
N PHE A 257 -102.75 32.92 -27.78
CA PHE A 257 -102.58 32.01 -26.64
C PHE A 257 -101.13 31.56 -26.47
N GLN A 258 -100.42 31.30 -27.56
CA GLN A 258 -98.99 30.96 -27.48
C GLN A 258 -98.18 32.11 -26.87
N ARG A 259 -98.47 33.37 -27.23
CA ARG A 259 -97.83 34.54 -26.60
C ARG A 259 -98.15 34.63 -25.12
N GLU A 260 -99.41 34.45 -24.74
CA GLU A 260 -99.84 34.56 -23.35
C GLU A 260 -99.29 33.41 -22.49
N LEU A 261 -99.21 32.20 -23.06
CA LEU A 261 -98.54 31.06 -22.44
C LEU A 261 -97.04 31.34 -22.26
N LEU A 262 -96.36 31.86 -23.28
CA LEU A 262 -94.94 32.24 -23.20
C LEU A 262 -94.70 33.30 -22.13
N LEU A 263 -95.55 34.33 -22.06
CA LEU A 263 -95.48 35.37 -21.04
C LEU A 263 -95.65 34.77 -19.64
N ASN A 264 -96.67 33.94 -19.45
CA ASN A 264 -96.94 33.31 -18.16
C ASN A 264 -95.88 32.26 -17.79
N THR A 265 -95.20 31.65 -18.77
CA THR A 265 -94.05 30.76 -18.49
C THR A 265 -92.81 31.55 -18.11
N GLU A 266 -92.56 32.71 -18.72
CA GLU A 266 -91.45 33.59 -18.33
C GLU A 266 -91.66 34.13 -16.91
N GLU A 267 -92.88 34.59 -16.61
CA GLU A 267 -93.27 35.00 -15.27
C GLU A 267 -93.22 33.82 -14.29
N GLY A 268 -93.66 32.63 -14.70
CA GLY A 268 -93.54 31.40 -13.91
C GLY A 268 -92.09 31.00 -13.63
N PHE A 269 -91.18 31.17 -14.59
CA PHE A 269 -89.74 30.93 -14.38
C PHE A 269 -89.13 31.94 -13.42
N MET A 270 -89.54 33.21 -13.51
CA MET A 270 -89.13 34.26 -12.56
C MET A 270 -89.65 33.99 -11.15
N LEU A 271 -90.92 33.60 -11.01
CA LEU A 271 -91.54 33.24 -9.72
C LEU A 271 -90.92 31.96 -9.13
N TRP A 272 -90.52 31.02 -9.97
CA TRP A 272 -89.81 29.80 -9.55
C TRP A 272 -88.38 30.10 -9.09
N ASP A 273 -87.62 30.92 -9.81
CA ASP A 273 -86.25 31.30 -9.46
C ASP A 273 -86.21 32.16 -8.18
N THR A 274 -87.29 32.91 -7.93
CA THR A 274 -87.49 33.70 -6.70
C THR A 274 -88.14 32.92 -5.53
N GLN A 275 -88.45 31.63 -5.72
CA GLN A 275 -89.04 30.71 -4.72
C GLN A 275 -90.43 31.14 -4.17
N MET A 276 -91.28 31.77 -5.00
CA MET A 276 -92.66 32.16 -4.65
C MET A 276 -93.67 31.09 -5.10
N GLU A 277 -93.76 29.96 -4.39
CA GLU A 277 -94.55 28.76 -4.81
C GLU A 277 -96.07 28.97 -4.87
N GLU A 278 -96.65 29.80 -3.99
CA GLU A 278 -98.12 30.06 -4.00
C GLU A 278 -98.54 30.89 -5.23
N GLU A 279 -97.74 31.88 -5.60
CA GLU A 279 -97.98 32.70 -6.79
C GLU A 279 -97.73 31.90 -8.08
N PHE A 280 -96.74 31.02 -8.07
CA PHE A 280 -96.49 30.08 -9.16
C PHE A 280 -97.65 29.10 -9.39
N THR A 281 -98.21 28.52 -8.32
CA THR A 281 -99.36 27.60 -8.43
C THR A 281 -100.65 28.31 -8.84
N ALA A 282 -100.86 29.56 -8.41
CA ALA A 282 -101.96 30.40 -8.90
C ALA A 282 -101.82 30.70 -10.39
N LEU A 283 -100.63 31.11 -10.84
CA LEU A 283 -100.32 31.37 -12.26
C LEU A 283 -100.46 30.11 -13.12
N GLN A 284 -100.10 28.94 -12.59
CA GLN A 284 -100.30 27.64 -13.23
C GLN A 284 -101.79 27.29 -13.39
N GLN A 285 -102.61 27.53 -12.37
CA GLN A 285 -104.05 27.29 -12.46
C GLN A 285 -104.72 28.27 -13.44
N GLU A 286 -104.29 29.53 -13.46
CA GLU A 286 -104.78 30.53 -14.39
C GLU A 286 -104.45 30.17 -15.85
N THR A 287 -103.21 29.75 -16.13
CA THR A 287 -102.82 29.25 -17.45
C THR A 287 -103.57 27.98 -17.86
N CYS A 288 -103.78 27.04 -16.94
CA CYS A 288 -104.60 25.85 -17.21
C CYS A 288 -106.07 26.20 -17.51
N ASN A 289 -106.65 27.17 -16.78
CA ASN A 289 -108.02 27.62 -17.02
C ASN A 289 -108.15 28.38 -18.34
N LEU A 290 -107.14 29.16 -18.72
CA LEU A 290 -107.07 29.82 -20.01
C LEU A 290 -107.01 28.80 -21.17
N LEU A 291 -106.21 27.73 -21.02
CA LEU A 291 -106.12 26.63 -21.98
C LEU A 291 -107.46 25.91 -22.13
N ILE A 292 -108.13 25.62 -21.01
CA ILE A 292 -109.41 24.89 -20.99
C ILE A 292 -110.54 25.71 -21.61
N LYS A 293 -110.58 27.03 -21.33
CA LYS A 293 -111.55 27.95 -21.92
C LYS A 293 -111.41 28.03 -23.44
N LYS A 294 -110.17 28.03 -23.95
CA LYS A 294 -109.87 28.15 -25.38
C LYS A 294 -110.03 26.81 -26.13
N MET A 295 -109.63 25.69 -25.53
CA MET A 295 -109.63 24.38 -26.21
C MET A 295 -110.93 23.60 -26.07
N CYS A 296 -111.62 23.73 -24.93
CA CYS A 296 -112.73 22.85 -24.58
C CYS A 296 -114.09 23.58 -24.50
N ASN A 297 -114.16 24.90 -24.74
CA ASN A 297 -115.35 25.75 -24.55
C ASN A 297 -116.01 25.63 -23.16
N PHE A 298 -115.28 25.14 -22.16
CA PHE A 298 -115.70 25.10 -20.77
C PHE A 298 -114.98 26.20 -19.99
N PRO A 299 -115.66 26.95 -19.10
CA PRO A 299 -115.04 28.10 -18.44
C PRO A 299 -113.95 27.72 -17.43
N ASP A 300 -113.98 26.49 -16.88
CA ASP A 300 -113.08 26.05 -15.81
C ASP A 300 -112.97 24.50 -15.78
N VAL A 301 -111.88 23.98 -15.19
CA VAL A 301 -111.61 22.54 -14.95
C VAL A 301 -112.79 21.85 -14.24
N ALA A 302 -113.48 22.57 -13.34
CA ALA A 302 -114.64 22.05 -12.61
C ALA A 302 -115.83 21.70 -13.54
N ALA A 303 -116.02 22.45 -14.63
CA ALA A 303 -117.14 22.22 -15.55
C ALA A 303 -116.95 20.95 -16.41
N ILE A 304 -115.71 20.61 -16.79
CA ILE A 304 -115.38 19.37 -17.50
C ILE A 304 -115.70 18.15 -16.61
N ARG A 305 -115.33 18.21 -15.32
CA ARG A 305 -115.58 17.10 -14.38
C ARG A 305 -117.07 16.79 -14.24
N ALA A 306 -117.93 17.80 -14.23
CA ALA A 306 -119.37 17.63 -14.13
C ALA A 306 -119.97 16.91 -15.36
N GLU A 307 -119.50 17.20 -16.58
CA GLU A 307 -120.02 16.55 -17.79
C GLU A 307 -119.54 15.08 -17.90
N VAL A 308 -118.34 14.76 -17.43
CA VAL A 308 -117.84 13.38 -17.35
C VAL A 308 -118.73 12.51 -16.44
N GLU A 309 -119.17 13.04 -15.29
CA GLU A 309 -120.10 12.31 -14.41
C GLU A 309 -121.44 12.04 -15.08
N LYS A 310 -121.95 12.99 -15.86
CA LYS A 310 -123.22 12.87 -16.57
C LYS A 310 -123.17 11.79 -17.67
N LEU A 311 -122.07 11.72 -18.42
CA LEU A 311 -121.86 10.68 -19.44
C LEU A 311 -121.72 9.29 -18.82
N ASN A 312 -121.01 9.17 -17.70
CA ASN A 312 -120.88 7.91 -16.97
C ASN A 312 -122.24 7.38 -16.45
N LYS A 313 -123.13 8.26 -15.99
CA LYS A 313 -124.50 7.87 -15.60
C LYS A 313 -125.31 7.36 -16.79
N LYS A 314 -125.14 7.96 -17.97
CA LYS A 314 -125.81 7.53 -19.21
C LYS A 314 -125.32 6.14 -19.67
N LEU A 315 -124.01 5.88 -19.57
CA LEU A 315 -123.41 4.59 -19.94
C LEU A 315 -123.93 3.45 -19.05
N LYS A 316 -124.02 3.68 -17.73
CA LYS A 316 -124.63 2.70 -16.80
C LYS A 316 -126.08 2.39 -17.14
N SER A 317 -126.88 3.41 -17.45
CA SER A 317 -128.29 3.18 -17.81
C SER A 317 -128.46 2.33 -19.08
N LEU A 318 -127.55 2.43 -20.06
CA LEU A 318 -127.59 1.61 -21.26
C LEU A 318 -127.16 0.16 -21.01
N GLN A 319 -126.31 -0.06 -20.02
CA GLN A 319 -125.84 -1.40 -19.65
C GLN A 319 -126.93 -2.24 -18.97
N ASP A 320 -127.85 -1.61 -18.23
CA ASP A 320 -128.97 -2.28 -17.55
C ASP A 320 -130.10 -2.73 -18.51
N PHE A 321 -130.17 -2.18 -19.74
CA PHE A 321 -131.20 -2.53 -20.74
C PHE A 321 -130.81 -3.67 -21.70
N ARG A 322 -129.70 -4.38 -21.47
CA ARG A 322 -129.23 -5.45 -22.36
C ARG A 322 -129.97 -6.77 -22.10
N PRO A 323 -130.64 -7.39 -23.09
CA PRO A 323 -131.22 -8.74 -22.91
C PRO A 323 -130.11 -9.79 -22.73
N LYS A 324 -130.38 -10.83 -21.91
CA LYS A 324 -129.43 -11.92 -21.60
C LYS A 324 -129.03 -12.67 -22.89
N GLU A 325 -127.73 -12.76 -23.15
CA GLU A 325 -127.15 -13.40 -24.35
C GLU A 325 -127.48 -14.91 -24.42
N ASP A 326 -127.66 -15.41 -25.64
CA ASP A 326 -128.04 -16.79 -25.97
C ASP A 326 -126.92 -17.78 -25.61
N LYS A 327 -127.25 -18.86 -24.89
CA LYS A 327 -126.24 -19.79 -24.32
C LYS A 327 -125.42 -20.52 -25.38
N ASP A 328 -125.97 -20.70 -26.59
CA ASP A 328 -125.29 -21.38 -27.68
C ASP A 328 -124.26 -20.47 -28.38
N LEU A 329 -124.54 -19.16 -28.45
CA LEU A 329 -123.57 -18.14 -28.89
C LEU A 329 -122.38 -18.05 -27.93
N GLN A 330 -122.62 -18.19 -26.63
CA GLN A 330 -121.56 -18.18 -25.63
C GLN A 330 -120.61 -19.39 -25.77
N LYS A 331 -121.14 -20.59 -26.01
CA LYS A 331 -120.32 -21.79 -26.27
C LYS A 331 -119.53 -21.70 -27.57
N LEU A 332 -120.09 -21.10 -28.62
CA LEU A 332 -119.38 -20.88 -29.88
C LEU A 332 -118.23 -19.87 -29.70
N HIS A 333 -118.48 -18.81 -28.93
CA HIS A 333 -117.45 -17.84 -28.58
C HIS A 333 -116.32 -18.48 -27.76
N GLU A 334 -116.64 -19.32 -26.76
CA GLU A 334 -115.64 -20.05 -25.98
C GLU A 334 -114.76 -20.95 -26.86
N LYS A 335 -115.34 -21.72 -27.80
CA LYS A 335 -114.57 -22.53 -28.75
C LYS A 335 -113.67 -21.68 -29.66
N LEU A 336 -114.19 -20.57 -30.18
CA LEU A 336 -113.40 -19.68 -31.03
C LEU A 336 -112.24 -19.04 -30.26
N VAL A 337 -112.44 -18.73 -28.98
CA VAL A 337 -111.39 -18.22 -28.09
C VAL A 337 -110.34 -19.30 -27.80
N GLU A 338 -110.74 -20.57 -27.61
CA GLU A 338 -109.81 -21.69 -27.45
C GLU A 338 -108.98 -21.94 -28.71
N GLU A 339 -109.61 -21.95 -29.90
CA GLU A 339 -108.89 -22.06 -31.18
C GLU A 339 -107.94 -20.88 -31.40
N PHE A 340 -108.37 -19.66 -31.09
CA PHE A 340 -107.52 -18.47 -31.18
C PHE A 340 -106.33 -18.55 -30.23
N LYS A 341 -106.52 -19.04 -29.00
CA LYS A 341 -105.42 -19.27 -28.05
C LYS A 341 -104.44 -20.32 -28.57
N PHE A 342 -104.93 -21.46 -29.05
CA PHE A 342 -104.09 -22.51 -29.61
C PHE A 342 -103.26 -22.00 -30.81
N LEU A 343 -103.90 -21.28 -31.73
CA LEU A 343 -103.21 -20.73 -32.90
C LEU A 343 -102.21 -19.64 -32.53
N SER A 344 -102.51 -18.84 -31.49
CA SER A 344 -101.59 -17.84 -30.96
C SER A 344 -100.37 -18.48 -30.29
N GLU A 345 -100.53 -19.60 -29.60
CA GLU A 345 -99.43 -20.36 -29.00
C GLU A 345 -98.55 -21.01 -30.08
N ASP A 346 -99.16 -21.62 -31.10
CA ASP A 346 -98.45 -22.23 -32.23
C ASP A 346 -97.65 -21.18 -33.05
N LEU A 347 -98.25 -20.01 -33.31
CA LEU A 347 -97.54 -18.89 -33.94
C LEU A 347 -96.34 -18.40 -33.12
N LEU A 348 -96.44 -18.45 -31.78
CA LEU A 348 -95.35 -18.06 -30.90
C LEU A 348 -94.20 -19.08 -30.99
N LEU A 349 -94.50 -20.38 -30.97
CA LEU A 349 -93.53 -21.45 -31.14
C LEU A 349 -92.81 -21.35 -32.50
N ILE A 350 -93.54 -21.19 -33.59
CA ILE A 350 -92.96 -21.02 -34.95
C ILE A 350 -92.06 -19.77 -35.00
N LYS A 351 -92.46 -18.68 -34.34
CA LYS A 351 -91.65 -17.46 -34.27
C LYS A 351 -90.35 -17.69 -33.50
N GLU A 352 -90.36 -18.44 -32.41
CA GLU A 352 -89.16 -18.81 -31.66
C GLU A 352 -88.24 -19.72 -32.48
N GLU A 353 -88.78 -20.72 -33.17
CA GLU A 353 -88.02 -21.58 -34.08
C GLU A 353 -87.36 -20.78 -35.19
N HIS A 354 -88.11 -19.87 -35.83
CA HIS A 354 -87.58 -18.98 -36.87
C HIS A 354 -86.48 -18.05 -36.32
N GLN A 355 -86.62 -17.54 -35.09
CA GLN A 355 -85.56 -16.76 -34.44
C GLN A 355 -84.31 -17.59 -34.17
N ASN A 356 -84.46 -18.84 -33.74
CA ASN A 356 -83.34 -19.75 -33.50
C ASN A 356 -82.62 -20.12 -34.80
N ILE A 357 -83.35 -20.43 -35.87
CA ILE A 357 -82.78 -20.68 -37.20
C ILE A 357 -82.02 -19.44 -37.70
N ASN A 358 -82.58 -18.23 -37.55
CA ASN A 358 -81.89 -17.00 -37.92
C ASN A 358 -80.60 -16.77 -37.13
N ARG A 359 -80.59 -17.09 -35.82
CA ARG A 359 -79.37 -17.02 -35.01
C ARG A 359 -78.31 -17.98 -35.52
N GLN A 360 -78.69 -19.22 -35.83
CA GLN A 360 -77.78 -20.23 -36.41
C GLN A 360 -77.24 -19.78 -37.77
N GLN A 361 -78.09 -19.23 -38.64
CA GLN A 361 -77.66 -18.73 -39.94
C GLN A 361 -76.65 -17.57 -39.81
N ARG A 362 -76.87 -16.65 -38.86
CA ARG A 362 -75.91 -15.56 -38.56
C ARG A 362 -74.60 -16.09 -37.99
N GLN A 363 -74.64 -17.14 -37.18
CA GLN A 363 -73.43 -17.77 -36.67
C GLN A 363 -72.63 -18.43 -37.81
N LEU A 364 -73.28 -19.28 -38.62
CA LEU A 364 -72.64 -19.91 -39.77
C LEU A 364 -72.10 -18.89 -40.78
N SER A 365 -72.79 -17.77 -40.97
CA SER A 365 -72.29 -16.68 -41.83
C SER A 365 -71.03 -16.02 -41.28
N ARG A 366 -70.90 -15.90 -39.95
CA ARG A 366 -69.69 -15.37 -39.30
C ARG A 366 -68.54 -16.36 -39.42
N GLU A 367 -68.78 -17.63 -39.12
CA GLU A 367 -67.78 -18.70 -39.27
C GLU A 367 -67.30 -18.81 -40.72
N LYS A 368 -68.20 -18.73 -41.70
CA LYS A 368 -67.85 -18.69 -43.12
C LYS A 368 -66.94 -17.50 -43.46
N MET A 369 -67.23 -16.32 -42.91
CA MET A 369 -66.43 -15.11 -43.17
C MET A 369 -65.05 -15.22 -42.53
N GLU A 370 -64.94 -15.76 -41.31
CA GLU A 370 -63.68 -15.99 -40.61
C GLU A 370 -62.79 -16.96 -41.40
N VAL A 371 -63.32 -18.14 -41.77
CA VAL A 371 -62.58 -19.12 -42.58
C VAL A 371 -62.19 -18.55 -43.94
N SER A 372 -63.06 -17.78 -44.58
CA SER A 372 -62.73 -17.10 -45.84
C SER A 372 -61.59 -16.08 -45.67
N GLY A 373 -61.54 -15.39 -44.53
CA GLY A 373 -60.45 -14.47 -44.19
C GLY A 373 -59.13 -15.20 -43.99
N GLU A 374 -59.14 -16.34 -43.27
CA GLU A 374 -57.95 -17.18 -43.08
C GLU A 374 -57.41 -17.73 -44.39
N VAL A 375 -58.29 -18.19 -45.29
CA VAL A 375 -57.89 -18.67 -46.61
C VAL A 375 -57.23 -17.55 -47.42
N ALA A 376 -57.81 -16.35 -47.45
CA ALA A 376 -57.23 -15.22 -48.15
C ALA A 376 -55.86 -14.81 -47.57
N ALA A 377 -55.70 -14.85 -46.25
CA ALA A 377 -54.42 -14.57 -45.60
C ALA A 377 -53.35 -15.62 -45.98
N MET A 378 -53.69 -16.91 -45.97
CA MET A 378 -52.78 -17.97 -46.39
C MET A 378 -52.40 -17.85 -47.88
N GLU A 379 -53.35 -17.51 -48.76
CA GLU A 379 -53.07 -17.27 -50.17
C GLU A 379 -52.10 -16.10 -50.37
N GLN A 380 -52.27 -15.02 -49.60
CA GLN A 380 -51.34 -13.90 -49.61
C GLN A 380 -49.95 -14.32 -49.13
N GLU A 381 -49.83 -15.09 -48.05
CA GLU A 381 -48.54 -15.60 -47.57
C GLU A 381 -47.85 -16.46 -48.62
N VAL A 382 -48.58 -17.38 -49.25
CA VAL A 382 -48.05 -18.22 -50.34
C VAL A 382 -47.56 -17.34 -51.50
N ALA A 383 -48.32 -16.33 -51.91
CA ALA A 383 -47.91 -15.40 -52.95
C ALA A 383 -46.62 -14.64 -52.57
N THR A 384 -46.49 -14.17 -51.33
CA THR A 384 -45.27 -13.48 -50.86
C THR A 384 -44.07 -14.43 -50.78
N LEU A 385 -44.27 -15.69 -50.39
CA LEU A 385 -43.21 -16.70 -50.36
C LEU A 385 -42.77 -17.05 -51.78
N GLN A 386 -43.71 -17.17 -52.72
CA GLN A 386 -43.39 -17.43 -54.11
C GLN A 386 -42.60 -16.27 -54.73
N ASP A 387 -42.99 -15.03 -54.46
CA ASP A 387 -42.24 -13.85 -54.90
C ASP A 387 -40.82 -13.83 -54.29
N LYS A 388 -40.68 -14.15 -53.00
CA LYS A 388 -39.37 -14.29 -52.36
C LYS A 388 -38.52 -15.39 -53.03
N ILE A 389 -39.09 -16.54 -53.36
CA ILE A 389 -38.39 -17.63 -54.07
C ILE A 389 -37.98 -17.17 -55.48
N ASN A 390 -38.88 -16.53 -56.22
CA ASN A 390 -38.61 -16.04 -57.58
C ASN A 390 -37.51 -14.96 -57.59
N ARG A 391 -37.36 -14.20 -56.51
CA ARG A 391 -36.31 -13.18 -56.34
C ARG A 391 -34.97 -13.76 -55.83
N GLN A 392 -34.89 -15.05 -55.48
CA GLN A 392 -33.62 -15.63 -55.03
C GLN A 392 -32.63 -15.72 -56.20
N LEU A 393 -31.44 -15.13 -55.99
CA LEU A 393 -30.38 -15.05 -57.01
C LEU A 393 -29.58 -16.35 -57.17
N CYS A 394 -29.67 -17.26 -56.20
CA CYS A 394 -28.91 -18.50 -56.19
C CYS A 394 -29.78 -19.66 -55.71
N THR A 395 -29.56 -20.83 -56.29
CA THR A 395 -30.18 -22.06 -55.80
C THR A 395 -29.57 -22.47 -54.46
N VAL A 396 -30.28 -23.32 -53.70
CA VAL A 396 -29.78 -23.84 -52.42
C VAL A 396 -28.44 -24.58 -52.60
N GLU A 397 -28.29 -25.30 -53.71
CA GLU A 397 -27.04 -25.98 -54.05
C GLU A 397 -25.88 -24.99 -54.29
N GLN A 398 -26.11 -23.95 -55.09
CA GLN A 398 -25.12 -22.90 -55.34
C GLN A 398 -24.74 -22.17 -54.05
N ARG A 399 -25.72 -21.85 -53.19
CA ARG A 399 -25.46 -21.27 -51.87
C ARG A 399 -24.58 -22.19 -51.02
N ASN A 400 -24.87 -23.48 -50.98
CA ASN A 400 -24.10 -24.44 -50.20
C ASN A 400 -22.68 -24.60 -50.75
N GLN A 401 -22.50 -24.55 -52.07
CA GLN A 401 -21.18 -24.54 -52.72
C GLN A 401 -20.40 -23.28 -52.34
N LEU A 402 -21.00 -22.09 -52.46
CA LEU A 402 -20.38 -20.83 -52.05
C LEU A 402 -20.01 -20.82 -50.57
N MET A 403 -20.85 -21.39 -49.70
CA MET A 403 -20.55 -21.54 -48.27
C MET A 403 -19.36 -22.48 -48.04
N ALA A 404 -19.29 -23.59 -48.78
CA ALA A 404 -18.16 -24.52 -48.69
C ALA A 404 -16.85 -23.88 -49.17
N GLU A 405 -16.89 -23.14 -50.28
CA GLU A 405 -15.76 -22.37 -50.80
C GLU A 405 -15.33 -21.28 -49.81
N HIS A 406 -16.28 -20.55 -49.24
CA HIS A 406 -16.01 -19.54 -48.23
C HIS A 406 -15.31 -20.15 -47.01
N ASN A 407 -15.86 -21.23 -46.46
CA ASN A 407 -15.26 -21.94 -45.33
C ASN A 407 -13.85 -22.47 -45.67
N HIS A 408 -13.64 -22.94 -46.91
CA HIS A 408 -12.33 -23.38 -47.38
C HIS A 408 -11.33 -22.23 -47.44
N LEU A 409 -11.74 -21.08 -47.99
CA LEU A 409 -10.92 -19.87 -48.04
C LEU A 409 -10.61 -19.33 -46.64
N GLU A 410 -11.57 -19.36 -45.71
CA GLU A 410 -11.34 -18.99 -44.30
C GLU A 410 -10.30 -19.89 -43.64
N GLN A 411 -10.38 -21.21 -43.87
CA GLN A 411 -9.38 -22.17 -43.36
C GLN A 411 -8.00 -21.89 -43.96
N LEU A 412 -7.92 -21.63 -45.26
CA LEU A 412 -6.66 -21.30 -45.93
C LEU A 412 -6.05 -20.01 -45.35
N LEU A 413 -6.86 -18.97 -45.17
CA LEU A 413 -6.46 -17.70 -44.57
C LEU A 413 -5.97 -17.91 -43.12
N ALA A 414 -6.64 -18.77 -42.34
CA ALA A 414 -6.21 -19.11 -40.98
C ALA A 414 -4.84 -19.82 -40.97
N VAL A 415 -4.57 -20.70 -41.93
CA VAL A 415 -3.27 -21.36 -42.09
C VAL A 415 -2.19 -20.33 -42.45
N GLU A 416 -2.44 -19.47 -43.43
CA GLU A 416 -1.49 -18.43 -43.84
C GLU A 416 -1.20 -17.42 -42.72
N ASN A 417 -2.20 -17.03 -41.94
CA ASN A 417 -1.98 -16.19 -40.77
C ASN A 417 -1.10 -16.87 -39.71
N ARG A 418 -1.22 -18.19 -39.56
CA ARG A 418 -0.38 -18.95 -38.63
C ARG A 418 1.06 -19.04 -39.13
N THR A 419 1.26 -19.31 -40.42
CA THR A 419 2.60 -19.37 -41.01
C THR A 419 3.30 -18.01 -40.91
N LEU A 420 2.59 -16.90 -41.14
CA LEU A 420 3.11 -15.54 -40.96
C LEU A 420 3.55 -15.29 -39.50
N ARG A 421 2.72 -15.61 -38.51
CA ARG A 421 3.09 -15.46 -37.09
C ARG A 421 4.31 -16.31 -36.71
N ASP A 422 4.41 -17.52 -37.24
CA ASP A 422 5.55 -18.40 -37.01
C ASP A 422 6.83 -17.82 -37.63
N LEU A 423 6.75 -17.24 -38.83
CA LEU A 423 7.87 -16.56 -39.49
C LEU A 423 8.28 -15.28 -38.75
N GLU A 424 7.33 -14.45 -38.31
CA GLU A 424 7.60 -13.26 -37.50
C GLU A 424 8.29 -13.62 -36.19
N SER A 425 7.83 -14.68 -35.53
CA SER A 425 8.44 -15.19 -34.29
C SER A 425 9.86 -15.68 -34.52
N ARG A 426 10.12 -16.39 -35.63
CA ARG A 426 11.47 -16.81 -36.03
C ARG A 426 12.37 -15.61 -36.33
N ASN A 427 11.87 -14.62 -37.06
CA ASN A 427 12.62 -13.40 -37.37
C ASN A 427 12.97 -12.63 -36.08
N HIS A 428 12.02 -12.45 -35.16
CA HIS A 428 12.28 -11.82 -33.87
C HIS A 428 13.35 -12.58 -33.06
N ASN A 429 13.26 -13.92 -33.02
CA ASN A 429 14.28 -14.74 -32.38
C ASN A 429 15.66 -14.57 -33.03
N GLN A 430 15.73 -14.51 -34.37
CA GLN A 430 16.98 -14.25 -35.09
C GLN A 430 17.54 -12.87 -34.77
N GLN A 431 16.70 -11.83 -34.68
CA GLN A 431 17.12 -10.49 -34.27
C GLN A 431 17.68 -10.47 -32.84
N ILE A 432 17.06 -11.20 -31.90
CA ILE A 432 17.58 -11.35 -30.53
C ILE A 432 18.96 -12.04 -30.56
N VAL A 433 19.10 -13.14 -31.31
CA VAL A 433 20.37 -13.87 -31.43
C VAL A 433 21.45 -12.96 -32.04
N TYR A 434 21.12 -12.24 -33.11
CA TYR A 434 22.02 -11.29 -33.75
C TYR A 434 22.44 -10.16 -32.79
N ALA A 435 21.49 -9.59 -32.04
CA ALA A 435 21.79 -8.57 -31.03
C ALA A 435 22.69 -9.10 -29.90
N ARG A 436 22.48 -10.35 -29.44
CA ARG A 436 23.36 -11.01 -28.47
C ARG A 436 24.77 -11.21 -29.02
N VAL A 437 24.90 -11.61 -30.29
CA VAL A 437 26.21 -11.75 -30.95
C VAL A 437 26.91 -10.40 -31.10
N ILE A 438 26.20 -9.35 -31.51
CA ILE A 438 26.76 -7.99 -31.56
C ILE A 438 27.22 -7.54 -30.18
N LYS A 439 26.38 -7.74 -29.15
CA LYS A 439 26.74 -7.38 -27.78
C LYS A 439 28.02 -8.11 -27.36
N LYS A 440 28.07 -9.43 -27.55
CA LYS A 440 29.25 -10.23 -27.23
C LYS A 440 30.50 -9.73 -27.97
N LEU A 441 30.38 -9.43 -29.27
CA LEU A 441 31.49 -8.85 -30.04
C LEU A 441 31.92 -7.49 -29.48
N THR A 442 30.98 -6.66 -29.05
CA THR A 442 31.26 -5.34 -28.45
C THR A 442 31.99 -5.52 -27.11
N ASP A 443 31.50 -6.41 -26.24
CA ASP A 443 32.12 -6.75 -24.96
C ASP A 443 33.56 -7.30 -25.17
N ASP A 444 33.76 -8.17 -26.18
CA ASP A 444 35.08 -8.72 -26.54
C ASP A 444 36.03 -7.62 -27.05
N VAL A 445 35.54 -6.67 -27.85
CA VAL A 445 36.31 -5.50 -28.33
C VAL A 445 36.69 -4.57 -27.17
N GLU A 446 35.77 -4.29 -26.26
CA GLU A 446 36.04 -3.47 -25.07
C GLU A 446 37.09 -4.11 -24.16
N SER A 447 36.97 -5.43 -23.94
CA SER A 447 37.94 -6.24 -23.20
C SER A 447 39.33 -6.18 -23.86
N LEU A 448 39.40 -6.42 -25.17
CA LEU A 448 40.65 -6.30 -25.93
C LEU A 448 41.24 -4.89 -25.79
N ASN A 449 40.44 -3.85 -25.99
CA ASN A 449 40.90 -2.45 -25.89
C ASN A 449 41.34 -2.09 -24.47
N ALA A 450 40.78 -2.70 -23.43
CA ALA A 450 41.26 -2.57 -22.06
C ALA A 450 42.66 -3.21 -21.91
N PHE A 451 42.85 -4.45 -22.38
CA PHE A 451 44.18 -5.08 -22.38
C PHE A 451 45.21 -4.31 -23.20
N MET A 452 44.82 -3.76 -24.35
CA MET A 452 45.74 -2.97 -25.19
C MET A 452 46.14 -1.66 -24.52
N ARG A 453 45.26 -1.04 -23.73
CA ARG A 453 45.64 0.10 -22.88
C ARG A 453 46.65 -0.32 -21.81
N GLU A 454 46.43 -1.44 -21.13
CA GLU A 454 47.36 -1.95 -20.12
C GLU A 454 48.75 -2.25 -20.72
N ILE A 455 48.78 -2.90 -21.90
CA ILE A 455 50.01 -3.17 -22.65
C ILE A 455 50.71 -1.86 -23.05
N ALA A 456 49.96 -0.85 -23.51
CA ALA A 456 50.53 0.44 -23.87
C ALA A 456 51.19 1.17 -22.68
N PHE A 457 50.75 0.91 -21.45
CA PHE A 457 51.36 1.43 -20.22
C PHE A 457 52.48 0.55 -19.66
N SER A 458 52.83 -0.56 -20.30
CA SER A 458 53.93 -1.42 -19.85
C SER A 458 55.30 -0.79 -20.12
N ASP A 459 56.30 -1.13 -19.29
CA ASP A 459 57.68 -0.61 -19.38
C ASP A 459 58.50 -1.22 -20.56
N VAL A 460 57.83 -1.83 -21.54
CA VAL A 460 58.52 -2.43 -22.69
C VAL A 460 58.82 -1.35 -23.73
N PRO A 461 60.10 -1.03 -23.99
CA PRO A 461 60.48 0.15 -24.77
C PRO A 461 60.05 0.08 -26.24
N GLU A 462 59.88 -1.12 -26.79
CA GLU A 462 59.37 -1.32 -28.16
C GLU A 462 57.85 -1.14 -28.25
N VAL A 463 57.11 -1.37 -27.15
CA VAL A 463 55.66 -1.19 -27.07
C VAL A 463 55.32 0.30 -26.95
N GLN A 464 56.12 1.09 -26.23
CA GLN A 464 55.94 2.54 -26.08
C GLN A 464 56.09 3.31 -27.41
N LYS A 465 56.73 2.72 -28.42
CA LYS A 465 56.88 3.33 -29.76
C LYS A 465 55.62 3.22 -30.61
N ILE A 466 54.68 2.35 -30.25
CA ILE A 466 53.45 2.12 -31.00
C ILE A 466 52.36 3.03 -30.43
N PRO A 467 51.76 3.93 -31.24
CA PRO A 467 50.65 4.77 -30.78
C PRO A 467 49.48 3.92 -30.28
N THR A 468 48.95 4.25 -29.10
CA THR A 468 47.84 3.51 -28.46
C THR A 468 46.60 3.40 -29.36
N GLU A 469 46.36 4.41 -30.19
CA GLU A 469 45.26 4.46 -31.16
C GLU A 469 45.35 3.35 -32.22
N LYS A 470 46.55 2.89 -32.57
CA LYS A 470 46.77 1.82 -33.55
C LYS A 470 46.57 0.42 -32.96
N LEU A 471 46.52 0.31 -31.64
CA LEU A 471 46.32 -0.94 -30.91
C LEU A 471 44.85 -1.18 -30.54
N GLN A 472 44.01 -0.16 -30.64
CA GLN A 472 42.59 -0.28 -30.33
C GLN A 472 41.77 -0.62 -31.57
N LEU A 473 40.75 -1.46 -31.38
CA LEU A 473 39.73 -1.72 -32.37
C LEU A 473 38.55 -0.74 -32.21
N PRO A 474 37.92 -0.31 -33.31
CA PRO A 474 36.65 0.41 -33.23
C PRO A 474 35.54 -0.50 -32.71
N LEU A 475 34.49 0.09 -32.11
CA LEU A 475 33.31 -0.62 -31.57
C LEU A 475 32.64 -1.58 -32.57
N LYS A 476 32.79 -1.33 -33.87
CA LYS A 476 32.40 -2.25 -34.95
C LYS A 476 33.64 -2.62 -35.76
N PRO A 477 34.37 -3.67 -35.37
CA PRO A 477 35.59 -4.06 -36.07
C PRO A 477 35.25 -4.74 -37.39
N GLU A 478 35.72 -4.16 -38.49
CA GLU A 478 35.81 -4.88 -39.77
C GLU A 478 37.06 -5.77 -39.83
N GLU A 479 37.05 -6.78 -40.70
CA GLU A 479 38.15 -7.73 -40.86
C GLU A 479 39.49 -7.03 -41.18
N GLN A 480 39.45 -5.92 -41.92
CA GLN A 480 40.64 -5.12 -42.25
C GLN A 480 41.34 -4.55 -41.01
N HIS A 481 40.60 -4.22 -39.95
CA HIS A 481 41.18 -3.72 -38.70
C HIS A 481 41.93 -4.84 -37.97
N LEU A 482 41.36 -6.06 -37.95
CA LEU A 482 42.00 -7.25 -37.37
C LEU A 482 43.27 -7.62 -38.14
N GLN A 483 43.23 -7.59 -39.47
CA GLN A 483 44.39 -7.88 -40.32
C GLN A 483 45.56 -6.92 -40.08
N LYS A 484 45.29 -5.65 -39.73
CA LYS A 484 46.32 -4.67 -39.36
C LYS A 484 46.83 -4.87 -37.93
N LEU A 485 45.97 -5.28 -37.01
CA LEU A 485 46.30 -5.41 -35.59
C LEU A 485 47.11 -6.69 -35.29
N ILE A 486 46.77 -7.82 -35.90
CA ILE A 486 47.42 -9.12 -35.62
C ILE A 486 48.96 -9.06 -35.78
N PRO A 487 49.53 -8.51 -36.88
CA PRO A 487 50.98 -8.39 -37.01
C PRO A 487 51.63 -7.52 -35.93
N LEU A 488 50.95 -6.44 -35.51
CA LEU A 488 51.43 -5.57 -34.43
C LEU A 488 51.46 -6.31 -33.09
N LEU A 489 50.44 -7.12 -32.79
CA LEU A 489 50.40 -7.95 -31.59
C LEU A 489 51.48 -9.03 -31.58
N ILE A 490 51.75 -9.65 -32.73
CA ILE A 490 52.85 -10.61 -32.88
C ILE A 490 54.18 -9.93 -32.61
N HIS A 491 54.39 -8.73 -33.18
CA HIS A 491 55.62 -7.97 -32.94
C HIS A 491 55.78 -7.58 -31.47
N ILE A 492 54.72 -7.09 -30.81
CA ILE A 492 54.71 -6.81 -29.37
C ILE A 492 55.03 -8.06 -28.55
N LYS A 493 54.47 -9.22 -28.92
CA LYS A 493 54.78 -10.50 -28.26
C LYS A 493 56.25 -10.88 -28.38
N GLU A 494 56.84 -10.73 -29.56
CA GLU A 494 58.27 -11.02 -29.79
C GLU A 494 59.19 -10.05 -29.02
N ALA A 495 58.84 -8.76 -29.04
CA ALA A 495 59.51 -7.69 -28.30
C ALA A 495 59.50 -7.91 -26.78
N THR A 496 58.31 -8.17 -26.22
CA THR A 496 58.11 -8.47 -24.80
C THR A 496 58.86 -9.73 -24.40
N GLN A 497 58.82 -10.80 -25.21
CA GLN A 497 59.53 -12.04 -24.94
C GLN A 497 61.05 -11.87 -24.99
N SER A 498 61.56 -11.05 -25.90
CA SER A 498 62.97 -10.68 -25.99
C SER A 498 63.40 -9.91 -24.73
N THR A 499 62.61 -8.93 -24.29
CA THR A 499 62.84 -8.15 -23.07
C THR A 499 62.81 -9.04 -21.82
N ILE A 500 61.83 -9.96 -21.71
CA ILE A 500 61.76 -10.95 -20.63
C ILE A 500 63.02 -11.82 -20.62
N SER A 501 63.47 -12.30 -21.78
CA SER A 501 64.68 -13.12 -21.87
C SER A 501 65.93 -12.36 -21.44
N ALA A 502 66.04 -11.08 -21.80
CA ALA A 502 67.15 -10.19 -21.42
C ALA A 502 67.13 -9.91 -19.91
N LYS A 503 65.97 -9.57 -19.34
CA LYS A 503 65.79 -9.37 -17.90
C LYS A 503 66.05 -10.65 -17.11
N LYS A 504 65.64 -11.82 -17.62
CA LYS A 504 65.94 -13.13 -17.02
C LYS A 504 67.45 -13.41 -17.02
N LYS A 505 68.15 -13.11 -18.11
CA LYS A 505 69.63 -13.21 -18.15
C LYS A 505 70.28 -12.26 -17.15
N GLN A 506 69.81 -11.01 -17.07
CA GLN A 506 70.30 -10.03 -16.09
C GLN A 506 70.06 -10.51 -14.66
N ALA A 507 68.87 -11.04 -14.35
CA ALA A 507 68.55 -11.60 -13.04
C ALA A 507 69.43 -12.79 -12.68
N MET A 508 69.67 -13.72 -13.63
CA MET A 508 70.59 -14.84 -13.41
C MET A 508 72.03 -14.36 -13.19
N ALA A 509 72.51 -13.35 -13.92
CA ALA A 509 73.83 -12.77 -13.71
C ALA A 509 73.97 -12.10 -12.33
N ILE A 510 72.95 -11.35 -11.89
CA ILE A 510 72.93 -10.76 -10.55
C ILE A 510 72.88 -11.86 -9.48
N GLN A 511 72.08 -12.90 -9.68
CA GLN A 511 72.01 -14.04 -8.76
C GLN A 511 73.36 -14.77 -8.66
N GLN A 512 74.04 -14.99 -9.80
CA GLN A 512 75.37 -15.58 -9.82
C GLN A 512 76.39 -14.70 -9.09
N ASN A 513 76.38 -13.39 -9.34
CA ASN A 513 77.25 -12.45 -8.62
C ASN A 513 76.96 -12.42 -7.11
N ALA A 514 75.68 -12.50 -6.71
CA ALA A 514 75.30 -12.62 -5.31
C ALA A 514 75.82 -13.94 -4.69
N GLN A 515 75.77 -15.05 -5.43
CA GLN A 515 76.33 -16.32 -4.98
C GLN A 515 77.86 -16.24 -4.86
N GLU A 516 78.56 -15.66 -5.83
CA GLU A 516 80.02 -15.47 -5.78
C GLU A 516 80.43 -14.60 -4.57
N LEU A 517 79.65 -13.55 -4.26
CA LEU A 517 79.85 -12.75 -3.05
C LEU A 517 79.57 -13.52 -1.76
N MET A 518 78.54 -14.36 -1.72
CA MET A 518 78.29 -15.25 -0.58
C MET A 518 79.44 -16.24 -0.39
N ASP A 519 79.89 -16.89 -1.46
CA ASP A 519 81.01 -17.81 -1.41
C ASP A 519 82.29 -17.09 -0.96
N GLU A 520 82.52 -15.84 -1.36
CA GLU A 520 83.65 -15.02 -0.88
C GLU A 520 83.55 -14.68 0.61
N ILE A 521 82.35 -14.37 1.11
CA ILE A 521 82.09 -14.15 2.53
C ILE A 521 82.38 -15.43 3.33
N ASP A 522 81.81 -16.56 2.92
CA ASP A 522 81.92 -17.83 3.64
C ASP A 522 83.36 -18.39 3.57
N THR A 523 83.98 -18.39 2.39
CA THR A 523 85.28 -19.05 2.21
C THR A 523 86.47 -18.20 2.63
N LYS A 524 86.46 -16.88 2.41
CA LYS A 524 87.62 -16.02 2.71
C LYS A 524 87.45 -15.25 4.01
N LEU A 525 86.28 -14.64 4.23
CA LEU A 525 86.09 -13.78 5.38
C LEU A 525 85.81 -14.60 6.64
N GLU A 526 84.99 -15.66 6.56
CA GLU A 526 84.69 -16.49 7.72
C GLU A 526 85.89 -17.33 8.16
N THR A 527 86.69 -17.85 7.22
CA THR A 527 87.96 -18.55 7.54
C THR A 527 89.01 -17.60 8.14
N LYS A 528 89.08 -16.36 7.65
CA LYS A 528 89.95 -15.32 8.25
C LYS A 528 89.46 -14.90 9.64
N LEU A 529 88.15 -14.83 9.85
CA LEU A 529 87.55 -14.47 11.13
C LEU A 529 87.73 -15.59 12.16
N THR A 530 87.57 -16.85 11.77
CA THR A 530 87.83 -18.02 12.63
C THR A 530 89.30 -18.15 13.01
N SER A 531 90.23 -17.93 12.06
CA SER A 531 91.67 -17.90 12.38
C SER A 531 92.07 -16.74 13.29
N LEU A 532 91.52 -15.54 13.10
CA LEU A 532 91.69 -14.40 14.01
C LEU A 532 91.12 -14.68 15.41
N ARG A 533 89.94 -15.30 15.51
CA ARG A 533 89.36 -15.74 16.79
C ARG A 533 90.26 -16.74 17.50
N LEU A 534 90.83 -17.71 16.77
CA LEU A 534 91.76 -18.69 17.32
C LEU A 534 93.05 -18.02 17.83
N GLN A 535 93.63 -17.10 17.06
CA GLN A 535 94.81 -16.33 17.47
C GLN A 535 94.54 -15.49 18.72
N HIS A 536 93.38 -14.82 18.78
CA HIS A 536 92.97 -14.06 19.96
C HIS A 536 92.79 -14.96 21.20
N ALA A 537 92.16 -16.12 21.04
CA ALA A 537 91.99 -17.10 22.13
C ALA A 537 93.35 -17.61 22.64
N GLN A 538 94.29 -17.93 21.74
CA GLN A 538 95.65 -18.33 22.09
C GLN A 538 96.41 -17.21 22.82
N ALA A 539 96.31 -15.96 22.34
CA ALA A 539 96.92 -14.81 22.99
C ALA A 539 96.35 -14.57 24.39
N ALA A 540 95.02 -14.67 24.55
CA ALA A 540 94.36 -14.55 25.85
C ALA A 540 94.78 -15.66 26.83
N GLN A 541 94.90 -16.91 26.36
CA GLN A 541 95.39 -18.03 27.17
C GLN A 541 96.86 -17.84 27.60
N ASN A 542 97.72 -17.38 26.67
CA ASN A 542 99.11 -17.08 26.98
C ASN A 542 99.23 -15.94 27.99
N PHE A 543 98.38 -14.91 27.87
CA PHE A 543 98.33 -13.80 28.81
C PHE A 543 97.87 -14.25 30.20
N ASP A 544 96.85 -15.12 30.29
CA ASP A 544 96.40 -15.65 31.58
C ASP A 544 97.49 -16.51 32.24
N MET A 545 98.17 -17.38 31.48
CA MET A 545 99.33 -18.13 32.00
C MET A 545 100.45 -17.21 32.49
N PHE A 546 100.70 -16.10 31.79
CA PHE A 546 101.70 -15.11 32.22
C PHE A 546 101.27 -14.41 33.52
N CYS A 547 100.01 -14.00 33.63
CA CYS A 547 99.43 -13.44 34.86
C CYS A 547 99.54 -14.42 36.04
N GLN A 548 99.29 -15.72 35.81
CA GLN A 548 99.47 -16.74 36.85
C GLN A 548 100.94 -16.90 37.27
N LYS A 549 101.89 -16.84 36.33
CA LYS A 549 103.34 -16.85 36.66
C LYS A 549 103.75 -15.62 37.47
N LEU A 550 103.27 -14.43 37.09
CA LEU A 550 103.51 -13.20 37.85
C LEU A 550 102.94 -13.28 39.27
N LYS A 551 101.70 -13.78 39.44
CA LYS A 551 101.11 -13.99 40.77
C LYS A 551 101.95 -14.91 41.65
N LYS A 552 102.48 -16.01 41.08
CA LYS A 552 103.38 -16.93 41.81
C LYS A 552 104.70 -16.25 42.21
N GLN A 553 105.28 -15.44 41.32
CA GLN A 553 106.49 -14.67 41.64
C GLN A 553 106.25 -13.62 42.73
N ILE A 554 105.15 -12.86 42.64
CA ILE A 554 104.75 -11.88 43.66
C ILE A 554 104.57 -12.58 45.02
N ALA A 555 103.89 -13.72 45.08
CA ALA A 555 103.73 -14.49 46.32
C ALA A 555 105.08 -14.95 46.90
N SER A 556 106.03 -15.40 46.06
CA SER A 556 107.36 -15.80 46.51
C SER A 556 108.19 -14.63 47.05
N LEU A 557 108.08 -13.45 46.42
CA LEU A 557 108.76 -12.24 46.87
C LEU A 557 108.18 -11.71 48.18
N ASN A 558 106.86 -11.75 48.34
CA ASN A 558 106.21 -11.38 49.59
C ASN A 558 106.65 -12.28 50.75
N LEU A 559 106.74 -13.60 50.54
CA LEU A 559 107.25 -14.53 51.56
C LEU A 559 108.71 -14.19 51.95
N LYS A 560 109.55 -13.86 50.97
CA LYS A 560 110.95 -13.49 51.20
C LYS A 560 111.08 -12.15 51.92
N THR A 561 110.21 -11.20 51.61
CA THR A 561 110.12 -9.90 52.29
C THR A 561 109.73 -10.09 53.75
N GLN A 562 108.73 -10.93 54.02
CA GLN A 562 108.28 -11.26 55.38
C GLN A 562 109.37 -11.99 56.19
N GLN A 563 110.17 -12.86 55.55
CA GLN A 563 111.34 -13.47 56.18
C GLN A 563 112.41 -12.45 56.54
N LEU A 564 112.69 -11.48 55.67
CA LEU A 564 113.65 -10.41 55.93
C LEU A 564 113.16 -9.45 57.02
N GLU A 565 111.88 -9.07 57.04
CA GLU A 565 111.29 -8.26 58.11
C GLU A 565 111.41 -8.95 59.48
N ASN A 566 111.15 -10.26 59.54
CA ASN A 566 111.35 -11.04 60.77
C ASN A 566 112.82 -11.06 61.21
N GLN A 567 113.76 -11.16 60.26
CA GLN A 567 115.20 -11.10 60.58
C GLN A 567 115.62 -9.72 61.08
N VAL A 568 115.13 -8.64 60.48
CA VAL A 568 115.38 -7.27 60.93
C VAL A 568 114.87 -7.09 62.36
N ASN A 569 113.64 -7.49 62.66
CA ASN A 569 113.07 -7.40 64.01
C ASN A 569 113.87 -8.21 65.05
N THR A 570 114.43 -9.38 64.69
CA THR A 570 115.28 -10.15 65.61
C THR A 570 116.63 -9.49 65.86
N VAL A 571 117.19 -8.79 64.88
CA VAL A 571 118.45 -8.07 65.01
C VAL A 571 118.25 -6.77 65.79
N GLU A 572 117.13 -6.07 65.59
CA GLU A 572 116.81 -4.86 66.36
C GLU A 572 116.65 -5.16 67.86
N LYS A 573 115.96 -6.25 68.22
CA LYS A 573 115.87 -6.69 69.63
C LYS A 573 117.22 -7.01 70.25
N SER A 574 118.11 -7.68 69.53
CA SER A 574 119.45 -7.99 70.08
C SER A 574 120.34 -6.75 70.18
N LEU A 575 120.14 -5.75 69.31
CA LEU A 575 120.80 -4.44 69.40
C LEU A 575 120.33 -3.65 70.62
N GLU A 576 119.03 -3.66 70.94
CA GLU A 576 118.47 -3.02 72.14
C GLU A 576 119.02 -3.65 73.43
N GLU A 577 119.06 -4.99 73.50
CA GLU A 577 119.64 -5.72 74.65
C GLU A 577 121.14 -5.42 74.82
N LEU A 578 121.90 -5.33 73.73
CA LEU A 578 123.33 -4.99 73.76
C LEU A 578 123.58 -3.53 74.15
N GLN A 579 122.72 -2.59 73.73
CA GLN A 579 122.81 -1.19 74.12
C GLN A 579 122.58 -1.01 75.63
N GLN A 580 121.56 -1.66 76.20
CA GLN A 580 121.35 -1.67 77.66
C GLN A 580 122.55 -2.24 78.42
N ALA A 581 123.13 -3.35 77.94
CA ALA A 581 124.31 -3.95 78.56
C ALA A 581 125.56 -3.03 78.51
N ILE A 582 125.74 -2.26 77.43
CA ILE A 582 126.83 -1.28 77.32
C ILE A 582 126.64 -0.13 78.30
N GLU A 583 125.41 0.36 78.47
CA GLU A 583 125.08 1.45 79.39
C GLU A 583 125.34 1.05 80.86
N GLU A 584 124.93 -0.16 81.25
CA GLU A 584 125.22 -0.72 82.59
C GLU A 584 126.73 -0.85 82.86
N LYS A 585 127.51 -1.28 81.85
CA LYS A 585 128.96 -1.41 81.99
C LYS A 585 129.68 -0.07 82.03
N ARG A 586 129.21 0.95 81.32
CA ARG A 586 129.74 2.32 81.41
C ARG A 586 129.54 2.90 82.81
N ASN A 587 128.33 2.77 83.37
CA ASN A 587 128.05 3.21 84.73
C ASN A 587 128.94 2.51 85.77
N GLN A 588 129.23 1.22 85.60
CA GLN A 588 130.19 0.51 86.47
C GLN A 588 131.62 1.06 86.37
N ILE A 589 132.07 1.46 85.18
CA ILE A 589 133.41 2.01 84.97
C ILE A 589 133.55 3.39 85.61
N ASP A 590 132.53 4.25 85.52
CA ASP A 590 132.59 5.59 86.08
C ASP A 590 132.61 5.56 87.62
N ILE A 591 131.83 4.68 88.25
CA ILE A 591 131.88 4.45 89.71
C ILE A 591 133.29 3.98 90.15
N LEU A 592 133.92 3.08 89.38
CA LEU A 592 135.26 2.57 89.69
C LEU A 592 136.34 3.64 89.48
N ARG A 593 136.19 4.53 88.48
CA ARG A 593 137.12 5.66 88.28
C ARG A 593 137.09 6.63 89.44
N GLU A 594 135.90 6.99 89.89
CA GLU A 594 135.70 7.93 91.01
C GLU A 594 136.28 7.36 92.32
N GLN A 595 136.11 6.06 92.57
CA GLN A 595 136.75 5.37 93.70
C GLN A 595 138.28 5.39 93.60
N ASN A 596 138.84 5.16 92.40
CA ASN A 596 140.28 5.08 92.20
C ASN A 596 140.95 6.46 92.38
N GLU A 597 140.30 7.53 91.92
CA GLU A 597 140.76 8.91 92.04
C GLU A 597 140.82 9.38 93.50
N VAL A 598 139.83 8.99 94.32
CA VAL A 598 139.85 9.24 95.78
C VAL A 598 141.00 8.49 96.46
N THR A 599 141.28 7.24 96.09
CA THR A 599 142.42 6.50 96.65
C THR A 599 143.78 7.10 96.26
N MET A 600 143.92 7.59 95.02
CA MET A 600 145.14 8.26 94.55
C MET A 600 145.41 9.55 95.33
N GLN A 601 144.40 10.41 95.49
CA GLN A 601 144.52 11.65 96.27
C GLN A 601 144.88 11.37 97.74
N GLN A 602 144.30 10.33 98.35
CA GLN A 602 144.66 9.91 99.71
C GLN A 602 146.11 9.39 99.83
N ALA A 603 146.65 8.79 98.77
CA ALA A 603 148.04 8.32 98.73
C ALA A 603 149.02 9.49 98.56
N GLU A 604 148.70 10.46 97.71
CA GLU A 604 149.50 11.67 97.47
C GLU A 604 149.60 12.54 98.74
N ASP A 605 148.47 12.78 99.43
CA ASP A 605 148.43 13.53 100.70
C ASP A 605 149.32 12.90 101.79
N ARG A 606 149.39 11.56 101.83
CA ARG A 606 150.27 10.84 102.76
C ARG A 606 151.73 11.02 102.40
N HIS A 607 152.04 11.05 101.11
CA HIS A 607 153.40 11.18 100.61
C HIS A 607 153.94 12.60 100.83
N GLU A 608 153.11 13.61 100.63
CA GLU A 608 153.43 15.03 100.86
C GLU A 608 153.71 15.31 102.34
N LYS A 609 152.85 14.83 103.25
CA LYS A 609 153.08 14.87 104.70
C LYS A 609 154.39 14.18 105.12
N HIS A 610 154.80 13.13 104.41
CA HIS A 610 156.05 12.44 104.70
C HIS A 610 157.29 13.20 104.20
N LEU A 611 157.19 13.89 103.06
CA LEU A 611 158.26 14.73 102.52
C LEU A 611 158.48 15.99 103.38
N GLU A 612 157.41 16.59 103.89
CA GLU A 612 157.45 17.78 104.75
C GLU A 612 158.14 17.49 106.09
N LYS A 613 157.86 16.32 106.70
CA LYS A 613 158.57 15.83 107.88
C LYS A 613 160.06 15.58 107.64
N ARG A 614 160.43 15.15 106.43
CA ARG A 614 161.84 14.90 106.06
C ARG A 614 162.60 16.21 105.81
N ARG A 615 161.95 17.21 105.19
CA ARG A 615 162.53 18.54 105.00
C ARG A 615 162.81 19.22 106.32
N THR A 616 161.86 19.20 107.25
CA THR A 616 162.04 19.81 108.59
C THR A 616 163.16 19.14 109.40
N TYR A 617 163.34 17.82 109.26
CA TYR A 617 164.47 17.11 109.88
C TYR A 617 165.83 17.48 109.28
N LEU A 618 165.93 17.60 107.95
CA LEU A 618 167.19 17.95 107.29
C LEU A 618 167.60 19.40 107.55
N GLN A 619 166.63 20.29 107.69
CA GLN A 619 166.88 21.70 107.95
C GLN A 619 167.44 21.92 109.36
N SER A 620 166.91 21.23 110.38
CA SER A 620 167.50 21.31 111.73
C SER A 620 168.89 20.67 111.83
N TYR A 621 169.17 19.66 111.00
CA TYR A 621 170.50 19.04 110.95
C TYR A 621 171.54 19.94 110.28
N SER A 622 171.12 20.73 109.28
CA SER A 622 171.95 21.74 108.62
C SER A 622 172.32 22.87 109.59
N ASP A 623 171.35 23.36 110.37
CA ASP A 623 171.57 24.44 111.34
C ASP A 623 172.55 24.02 112.45
N MET A 624 172.57 22.73 112.83
CA MET A 624 173.51 22.22 113.82
C MET A 624 174.95 22.17 113.29
N MET A 625 175.13 21.82 112.01
CA MET A 625 176.44 21.82 111.35
C MET A 625 176.99 23.23 111.14
N GLU A 626 176.14 24.23 110.90
CA GLU A 626 176.60 25.63 110.84
C GLU A 626 177.09 26.15 112.19
N GLN A 627 176.52 25.70 113.32
CA GLN A 627 177.03 26.06 114.65
C GLN A 627 178.40 25.47 114.96
N THR A 628 178.81 24.39 114.29
CA THR A 628 180.18 23.85 114.40
C THR A 628 181.25 24.68 113.67
N VAL A 629 180.88 25.67 112.85
CA VAL A 629 181.83 26.40 112.00
C VAL A 629 182.13 27.84 112.48
N GLN A 630 181.37 28.40 113.43
CA GLN A 630 181.47 29.83 113.78
C GLN A 630 181.85 30.21 115.23
N SER A 631 182.34 29.31 116.09
CA SER A 631 182.79 29.72 117.45
C SER A 631 184.06 29.01 117.96
N ASP A 632 185.21 29.69 117.78
CA ASP A 632 186.38 29.83 118.66
C ASP A 632 187.16 28.65 119.27
N ILE A 633 186.94 27.38 118.91
CA ILE A 633 187.81 26.28 119.38
C ILE A 633 188.99 26.00 118.42
N LEU A 634 188.90 26.47 117.16
CA LEU A 634 189.99 26.44 116.18
C LEU A 634 191.16 27.40 116.55
N TRP A 635 190.92 28.39 117.43
CA TRP A 635 191.98 29.24 118.00
C TRP A 635 192.66 28.62 119.23
N GLN A 636 192.01 27.68 119.94
CA GLN A 636 192.63 26.95 121.06
C GLN A 636 193.63 25.87 120.60
N LEU A 637 193.61 25.51 119.32
CA LEU A 637 194.66 24.70 118.70
C LEU A 637 195.93 25.50 118.36
N ILE A 638 195.83 26.84 118.28
CA ILE A 638 196.94 27.74 117.92
C ILE A 638 197.67 28.21 119.18
N GLU A 639 196.96 28.51 120.27
CA GLU A 639 197.59 29.01 121.52
C GLU A 639 198.29 27.90 122.36
N LYS A 640 197.80 26.65 122.36
CA LYS A 640 198.46 25.56 123.13
C LYS A 640 199.71 25.00 122.47
N VAL A 641 199.84 25.18 121.16
CA VAL A 641 201.07 24.87 120.43
C VAL A 641 202.09 26.00 120.60
N GLU A 642 201.70 27.27 120.81
CA GLU A 642 202.62 28.34 121.27
C GLU A 642 203.04 28.21 122.75
N THR A 643 202.40 27.32 123.53
CA THR A 643 202.90 26.84 124.84
C THR A 643 203.80 25.60 124.78
N GLN A 644 204.16 25.16 123.57
CA GLN A 644 205.53 24.71 123.38
C GLN A 644 206.48 25.77 123.97
N GLU A 645 207.75 25.49 123.94
CA GLU A 645 208.69 26.58 123.72
C GLU A 645 209.02 27.47 124.94
N GLN A 646 208.08 27.96 125.76
CA GLN A 646 208.40 28.63 127.02
C GLN A 646 208.75 27.64 128.15
N GLN A 647 208.13 26.45 128.23
CA GLN A 647 208.55 25.40 129.21
C GLN A 647 209.82 24.65 128.76
N LEU A 648 210.17 24.72 127.48
CA LEU A 648 211.50 24.37 126.98
C LEU A 648 212.55 25.49 127.19
N ALA A 649 212.16 26.71 127.61
CA ALA A 649 213.07 27.87 127.75
C ALA A 649 213.41 28.32 129.19
N LEU A 650 212.68 27.91 130.24
CA LEU A 650 212.94 28.34 131.64
C LEU A 650 213.61 27.30 132.59
N LEU A 651 213.62 25.97 132.31
CA LEU A 651 214.29 24.93 133.16
C LEU A 651 215.55 24.27 132.55
N ARG A 652 215.98 24.71 131.37
CA ARG A 652 217.37 24.54 130.89
C ARG A 652 218.36 25.45 131.65
N LYS A 653 217.99 26.10 132.77
CA LYS A 653 218.83 27.10 133.45
C LYS A 653 218.70 27.23 134.98
N GLU A 654 218.13 26.24 135.67
CA GLU A 654 218.31 26.06 137.13
C GLU A 654 219.15 24.80 137.37
N PHE A 655 220.44 24.98 137.62
CA PHE A 655 220.96 25.09 138.98
C PHE A 655 220.98 23.69 139.62
N GLU A 656 222.09 22.96 139.51
CA GLU A 656 223.21 23.18 140.43
C GLU A 656 222.69 23.30 141.87
N SER A 657 222.58 22.17 142.56
CA SER A 657 223.30 22.01 143.82
C SER A 657 223.20 20.58 144.34
N PRO A 658 224.27 20.13 145.01
CA PRO A 658 224.52 18.74 145.29
C PRO A 658 223.77 18.28 146.54
N ASN A 659 224.00 17.00 146.81
CA ASN A 659 224.22 16.45 148.14
C ASN A 659 223.05 15.71 148.80
N THR A 660 223.41 14.48 149.20
CA THR A 660 223.23 13.87 150.54
C THR A 660 221.81 13.65 151.03
N GLU A 661 221.46 12.55 151.66
CA GLU A 661 222.09 11.27 152.02
C GLU A 661 220.93 10.44 152.66
N GLU A 662 221.03 9.12 152.55
CA GLU A 662 220.67 8.11 153.59
C GLU A 662 219.22 7.74 154.05
N GLU A 663 219.08 6.42 154.28
CA GLU A 663 218.35 5.63 155.31
C GLU A 663 216.79 5.47 155.41
N GLY A 664 216.37 4.22 155.75
CA GLY A 664 215.28 3.88 156.69
C GLY A 664 213.80 3.79 156.23
N GLU A 665 213.19 2.62 156.49
CA GLU A 665 211.74 2.22 156.55
C GLU A 665 210.76 2.47 155.39
#